data_AF-A0ABD2LVC3-F1
#
_entry.id   AF-A0ABD2LVC3-F1
#
_cell.length_a   1.000
_cell.length_b   1.000
_cell.length_c   1.000
_cell.angle_alpha   90.00
_cell.angle_beta   90.00
_cell.angle_gamma   90.00
#
_symmetry.space_group_name_H-M   'P 1'
#
loop_
_entity.id
_entity.type
_entity.pdbx_description
1 polymer ?
#
loop_
_entity_poly.entity_id
_entity_poly.type
_entity_poly.pdbx_seq_one_letter_code
_entity_poly.pdbx_strand_id
1 'polypeptide(L)'
;MEQFDFSYLNKAFKRSLEPKLPSTDIRPIPDKRCVNTAHLGEEENESLAQIGLKAIAEGRVAAVVLAGGQVSRLGSAQPKGVLGLGTGLGQDDVDLLLFIQAAQIVRLQRMAAEQFPAEAAKSGGRITWLVMTSNTTNGAVHEHLNAVLAETTGLIPDQMLIFTQKEIPAFDFDGNALMKSSTELVTAPDGNGGFYDVVRPLLPELEKRGVQHLYIYCVDNILCRVADPAMIGCAIDRQADCALKLKVHSNYKAADFDEDIRHVLRRAGCKNEKICFIMDESNMMETGFLERLNTLLTNGEVPGLFEGDDFNTFLSQIKEGAQSQGIMLDSSEELYKWFTAQIVQNLHVVFTMNPSGDGLRERASTSPALFNRCVLDWFGDWSNSALFQVGHELTSMCEIDKPDYTPPAALDHCCDRLPTEIAYRDAVINSFVHIHNIVRKTNVAESRKGHRVMAITPRHFLDMINHFVMISKEKRDELADEQIHLNNGLRKINETEQQVKELQKSLNEKELDLRKKQGEANAKSQLMLGDQREAENEKRTSETLQKQIREEKQCIDRKKNEVERELAEVKPAVEEAKSAVSGIKRAQLVEVRSMASPPNAVKIAMEVICLLLGEKQTEWKSIRSILVKGDFISRILQFNTDSITPEITEKMKQYEDNPDWEFEKVNRASVACGPMVKWAKAQLDYAKMLIKIEPLNSELKRLEKDAEEKTVKGEEMKHKIEALENRIQELEDEYAQLIGEAEHIKQDLQVVQEKVNRSIHLLKSLRVECDLWEAGRERFAQQNETLVGDVLLSAAFLSYSGYYDQLLRDSIFQKWMGILESSQIMFRHELAHIEYLSTADERLQWNNNGMPKDELCTENAIMLKRFNRFPLIIDPSGQSIEFICKEFSTASGKEHQKGGSVQLTSFNDNLFRENLESALRFGQTLLVQDAESYDPILNPVLNREVKRTDGRVLITIGDKDIDLSPAFKIFLFTRDSSVEFPADVCSRVTFVNFTTTRASLETQCLHQVLRSERPDTDKKRNDLLKLQGEFAVRLQHLEKALLNALNESNGKILDDDSVIAALEKLKNEAQEVAKKSAETMNRRWICNDVWMDILPCFDRPQLGLKLALLSPRFDALVYKHFDGKSELTIWKGSKFARTKDQDRNYLYKWVENLCHSHCRTVRCPAKSVLSALRLSTLITPSSRFFVPITKLSTKEAPS
;
A
#
# COMPACT_ATOMS: atom_id res chain seq x y z
N MET A 1 20.47 23.82 -53.58
CA MET A 1 20.75 22.59 -54.37
C MET A 1 22.14 22.59 -55.00
N GLU A 2 22.67 23.70 -55.52
CA GLU A 2 23.99 23.75 -56.20
C GLU A 2 25.21 23.31 -55.36
N GLN A 3 25.10 23.22 -54.04
CA GLN A 3 26.18 22.79 -53.14
C GLN A 3 26.38 21.26 -53.04
N PHE A 4 25.43 20.45 -53.50
CA PHE A 4 25.49 18.98 -53.34
C PHE A 4 25.52 18.27 -54.69
N ASP A 5 26.64 17.61 -55.00
CA ASP A 5 26.75 16.72 -56.15
C ASP A 5 26.06 15.38 -55.82
N PHE A 6 24.77 15.29 -56.13
CA PHE A 6 23.97 14.08 -55.99
C PHE A 6 24.50 12.90 -56.82
N SER A 7 25.22 13.14 -57.92
CA SER A 7 25.84 12.08 -58.71
C SER A 7 27.04 11.47 -57.98
N TYR A 8 27.91 12.32 -57.43
CA TYR A 8 29.00 11.90 -56.56
C TYR A 8 28.49 11.18 -55.31
N LEU A 9 27.45 11.71 -54.65
CA LEU A 9 26.85 11.08 -53.46
C LEU A 9 26.28 9.69 -53.76
N ASN A 10 25.47 9.53 -54.81
CA ASN A 10 24.93 8.23 -55.21
C ASN A 10 26.04 7.25 -55.63
N LYS A 11 27.12 7.75 -56.24
CA LYS A 11 28.30 6.95 -56.58
C LYS A 11 29.09 6.53 -55.34
N ALA A 12 29.20 7.40 -54.33
CA ALA A 12 29.83 7.10 -53.05
C ALA A 12 29.02 6.08 -52.25
N PHE A 13 27.69 6.21 -52.21
CA PHE A 13 26.77 5.25 -51.60
C PHE A 13 26.91 3.86 -52.24
N LYS A 14 26.82 3.76 -53.58
CA LYS A 14 27.05 2.48 -54.29
C LYS A 14 28.44 1.89 -54.01
N ARG A 15 29.48 2.72 -53.98
CA ARG A 15 30.86 2.32 -53.62
C ARG A 15 31.06 1.97 -52.13
N SER A 16 30.07 2.25 -51.26
CA SER A 16 30.04 1.76 -49.87
C SER A 16 29.29 0.45 -49.70
N LEU A 17 28.36 0.15 -50.62
CA LEU A 17 27.69 -1.17 -50.72
C LEU A 17 28.57 -2.20 -51.42
N GLU A 18 29.47 -1.77 -52.32
CA GLU A 18 30.55 -2.61 -52.82
C GLU A 18 31.46 -3.06 -51.67
N PRO A 19 31.71 -4.37 -51.48
CA PRO A 19 32.59 -4.87 -50.43
C PRO A 19 34.03 -4.45 -50.72
N LYS A 20 34.47 -3.34 -50.10
CA LYS A 20 35.86 -2.92 -50.12
C LYS A 20 36.71 -3.95 -49.40
N LEU A 21 37.46 -4.75 -50.17
CA LEU A 21 38.72 -5.32 -49.71
C LEU A 21 39.69 -4.16 -49.41
N PRO A 22 40.10 -3.92 -48.16
CA PRO A 22 41.22 -3.05 -47.88
C PRO A 22 42.50 -3.87 -48.04
N SER A 23 43.40 -3.39 -48.91
CA SER A 23 44.86 -3.60 -48.85
C SER A 23 45.38 -5.02 -48.55
N THR A 24 46.07 -5.62 -49.52
CA THR A 24 46.73 -6.93 -49.44
C THR A 24 47.96 -6.98 -48.52
N ASP A 25 47.96 -6.28 -47.38
CA ASP A 25 49.02 -6.36 -46.37
C ASP A 25 48.53 -6.13 -44.92
N ILE A 26 47.28 -6.49 -44.62
CA ILE A 26 46.80 -6.60 -43.23
C ILE A 26 47.45 -7.86 -42.62
N ARG A 27 48.51 -7.66 -41.84
CA ARG A 27 49.18 -8.70 -41.04
C ARG A 27 48.77 -8.56 -39.57
N PRO A 28 48.80 -9.64 -38.76
CA PRO A 28 48.68 -9.53 -37.31
C PRO A 28 49.67 -8.51 -36.75
N ILE A 29 49.27 -7.75 -35.74
CA ILE A 29 50.19 -6.87 -35.01
C ILE A 29 51.24 -7.79 -34.35
N PRO A 30 52.55 -7.61 -34.61
CA PRO A 30 53.57 -8.50 -34.05
C PRO A 30 53.53 -8.47 -32.52
N ASP A 31 53.66 -9.61 -31.85
CA ASP A 31 53.48 -9.73 -30.40
C ASP A 31 54.36 -8.78 -29.59
N LYS A 32 55.54 -8.42 -30.12
CA LYS A 32 56.45 -7.41 -29.56
C LYS A 32 55.83 -6.01 -29.38
N ARG A 33 54.74 -5.72 -30.09
CA ARG A 33 53.93 -4.49 -30.05
C ARG A 33 52.57 -4.68 -29.36
N CYS A 34 52.26 -5.89 -28.89
CA CYS A 34 51.07 -6.19 -28.12
C CYS A 34 51.44 -6.31 -26.63
N VAL A 35 50.67 -5.69 -25.74
CA VAL A 35 50.91 -5.77 -24.29
C VAL A 35 49.64 -6.24 -23.60
N ASN A 36 49.66 -7.47 -23.08
CA ASN A 36 48.60 -7.97 -22.23
C ASN A 36 48.81 -7.47 -20.79
N THR A 37 47.93 -6.61 -20.30
CA THR A 37 48.03 -6.05 -18.94
C THR A 37 47.91 -7.09 -17.82
N ALA A 38 47.45 -8.32 -18.11
CA ALA A 38 47.46 -9.43 -17.17
C ALA A 38 48.83 -10.15 -17.07
N HIS A 39 49.77 -9.87 -17.99
CA HIS A 39 51.11 -10.47 -18.04
C HIS A 39 52.22 -9.50 -17.57
N LEU A 40 51.88 -8.21 -17.40
CA LEU A 40 52.73 -7.21 -16.76
C LEU A 40 52.79 -7.48 -15.25
N GLY A 41 53.98 -7.39 -14.66
CA GLY A 41 54.11 -7.37 -13.19
C GLY A 41 53.59 -6.06 -12.59
N GLU A 42 53.33 -6.02 -11.27
CA GLU A 42 52.90 -4.78 -10.61
C GLU A 42 53.94 -3.66 -10.78
N GLU A 43 55.23 -3.94 -10.57
CA GLU A 43 56.33 -2.98 -10.80
C GLU A 43 56.41 -2.50 -12.26
N GLU A 44 56.15 -3.38 -13.24
CA GLU A 44 56.17 -3.03 -14.66
C GLU A 44 54.99 -2.13 -15.02
N ASN A 45 53.80 -2.44 -14.51
CA ASN A 45 52.60 -1.64 -14.68
C ASN A 45 52.68 -0.29 -13.93
N GLU A 46 53.30 -0.24 -12.75
CA GLU A 46 53.60 1.00 -12.03
C GLU A 46 54.66 1.85 -12.77
N SER A 47 55.71 1.24 -13.31
CA SER A 47 56.72 1.92 -14.13
C SER A 47 56.06 2.58 -15.37
N LEU A 48 55.21 1.84 -16.09
CA LEU A 48 54.42 2.40 -17.19
C LEU A 48 53.48 3.50 -16.71
N ALA A 49 52.79 3.34 -15.57
CA ALA A 49 51.95 4.39 -15.01
C ALA A 49 52.76 5.66 -14.64
N GLN A 50 53.98 5.52 -14.11
CA GLN A 50 54.89 6.64 -13.83
C GLN A 50 55.34 7.35 -15.11
N ILE A 51 55.65 6.62 -16.19
CA ILE A 51 55.98 7.22 -17.51
C ILE A 51 54.79 8.05 -18.03
N GLY A 52 53.56 7.52 -17.90
CA GLY A 52 52.34 8.24 -18.27
C GLY A 52 52.05 9.47 -17.41
N LEU A 53 52.19 9.34 -16.08
CA LEU A 53 52.01 10.45 -15.14
C LEU A 53 53.07 11.56 -15.35
N LYS A 54 54.32 11.19 -15.68
CA LYS A 54 55.34 12.15 -16.08
C LYS A 54 54.99 12.86 -17.38
N ALA A 55 54.47 12.15 -18.40
CA ALA A 55 54.02 12.78 -19.64
C ALA A 55 52.84 13.75 -19.42
N ILE A 56 51.94 13.44 -18.47
CA ILE A 56 50.87 14.33 -18.01
C ILE A 56 51.46 15.56 -17.28
N ALA A 57 52.41 15.37 -16.36
CA ALA A 57 53.10 16.46 -15.67
C ALA A 57 53.90 17.36 -16.63
N GLU A 58 54.42 16.83 -17.73
CA GLU A 58 55.10 17.60 -18.77
C GLU A 58 54.13 18.30 -19.75
N GLY A 59 52.81 18.15 -19.58
CA GLY A 59 51.78 18.76 -20.43
C GLY A 59 51.64 18.10 -21.81
N ARG A 60 52.22 16.90 -22.01
CA ARG A 60 52.38 16.28 -23.33
C ARG A 60 51.17 15.44 -23.79
N VAL A 61 50.09 15.38 -23.03
CA VAL A 61 48.90 14.58 -23.39
C VAL A 61 47.63 15.44 -23.45
N ALA A 62 46.76 15.13 -24.40
CA ALA A 62 45.40 15.65 -24.46
C ALA A 62 44.39 14.51 -24.36
N ALA A 63 43.33 14.74 -23.58
CA ALA A 63 42.19 13.84 -23.46
C ALA A 63 41.13 14.26 -24.48
N VAL A 64 40.67 13.33 -25.33
CA VAL A 64 39.67 13.58 -26.38
C VAL A 64 38.38 12.83 -26.02
N VAL A 65 37.31 13.57 -25.72
CA VAL A 65 35.98 13.00 -25.52
C VAL A 65 35.13 13.15 -26.78
N LEU A 66 34.60 12.03 -27.27
CA LEU A 66 33.63 11.98 -28.36
C LEU A 66 32.22 12.13 -27.78
N ALA A 67 31.70 13.37 -27.78
CA ALA A 67 30.50 13.78 -27.06
C ALA A 67 29.29 14.14 -27.96
N GLY A 68 29.42 14.05 -29.29
CA GLY A 68 28.39 14.46 -30.25
C GLY A 68 27.13 13.58 -30.38
N GLY A 69 26.81 12.77 -29.37
CA GLY A 69 25.64 11.90 -29.36
C GLY A 69 24.51 12.44 -28.48
N GLN A 70 23.26 12.32 -28.93
CA GLN A 70 22.05 12.62 -28.14
C GLN A 70 21.52 11.37 -27.43
N VAL A 71 20.70 11.56 -26.39
CA VAL A 71 20.05 10.48 -25.62
C VAL A 71 18.74 10.01 -26.28
N SER A 72 18.70 9.97 -27.61
CA SER A 72 17.48 9.68 -28.40
C SER A 72 16.88 8.30 -28.10
N ARG A 73 17.69 7.31 -27.69
CA ARG A 73 17.24 5.98 -27.26
C ARG A 73 16.48 5.98 -25.93
N LEU A 74 16.60 7.03 -25.10
CA LEU A 74 15.80 7.22 -23.88
C LEU A 74 14.72 8.31 -24.08
N GLY A 75 14.41 8.69 -25.33
CA GLY A 75 13.36 9.65 -25.65
C GLY A 75 13.71 11.13 -25.42
N SER A 76 14.96 11.47 -25.10
CA SER A 76 15.42 12.85 -24.89
C SER A 76 16.32 13.34 -26.03
N ALA A 77 16.18 14.62 -26.41
CA ALA A 77 17.04 15.29 -27.37
C ALA A 77 18.32 15.89 -26.74
N GLN A 78 18.50 15.77 -25.42
CA GLN A 78 19.68 16.28 -24.72
C GLN A 78 20.98 15.58 -25.18
N PRO A 79 22.14 16.24 -25.08
CA PRO A 79 23.44 15.60 -25.29
C PRO A 79 23.72 14.55 -24.20
N LYS A 80 24.30 13.40 -24.58
CA LYS A 80 24.69 12.33 -23.65
C LYS A 80 25.59 12.81 -22.51
N GLY A 81 26.47 13.77 -22.77
CA GLY A 81 27.41 14.29 -21.78
C GLY A 81 26.78 15.11 -20.65
N VAL A 82 25.54 15.58 -20.83
CA VAL A 82 24.78 16.40 -19.87
C VAL A 82 23.58 15.61 -19.32
N LEU A 83 23.73 14.27 -19.24
CA LEU A 83 22.76 13.39 -18.61
C LEU A 83 23.16 13.13 -17.15
N GLY A 84 22.24 13.36 -16.23
CA GLY A 84 22.41 13.05 -14.81
C GLY A 84 22.33 11.55 -14.55
N LEU A 85 23.20 11.03 -13.70
CA LEU A 85 23.37 9.59 -13.48
C LEU A 85 22.52 9.03 -12.33
N GLY A 86 21.90 9.88 -11.52
CA GLY A 86 21.04 9.50 -10.39
C GLY A 86 21.81 9.03 -9.16
N THR A 87 23.06 9.47 -8.96
CA THR A 87 23.91 8.99 -7.85
C THR A 87 23.51 9.53 -6.48
N GLY A 88 22.62 10.53 -6.42
CA GLY A 88 22.10 11.09 -5.17
C GLY A 88 23.08 12.00 -4.43
N LEU A 89 24.15 12.45 -5.08
CA LEU A 89 25.22 13.28 -4.51
C LEU A 89 24.83 14.78 -4.36
N GLY A 90 23.66 15.06 -3.79
CA GLY A 90 23.31 16.32 -3.14
C GLY A 90 23.07 17.57 -4.01
N GLN A 91 23.54 17.62 -5.26
CA GLN A 91 23.32 18.72 -6.21
C GLN A 91 23.17 18.14 -7.63
N ASP A 92 22.21 18.63 -8.42
CA ASP A 92 21.91 18.06 -9.75
C ASP A 92 23.06 18.22 -10.77
N ASP A 93 23.94 19.21 -10.57
CA ASP A 93 25.04 19.55 -11.47
C ASP A 93 26.32 18.67 -11.32
N VAL A 94 26.55 18.06 -10.15
CA VAL A 94 27.73 17.19 -9.89
C VAL A 94 27.55 15.76 -10.42
N ASP A 95 26.35 15.42 -10.86
CA ASP A 95 25.94 14.06 -11.26
C ASP A 95 26.01 13.82 -12.78
N LEU A 96 26.63 14.74 -13.52
CA LEU A 96 26.64 14.78 -14.98
C LEU A 96 27.91 14.10 -15.56
N LEU A 97 27.77 13.37 -16.67
CA LEU A 97 28.88 12.59 -17.25
C LEU A 97 30.12 13.42 -17.60
N LEU A 98 29.95 14.59 -18.22
CA LEU A 98 31.07 15.50 -18.52
C LEU A 98 31.67 16.11 -17.25
N PHE A 99 30.87 16.31 -16.19
CA PHE A 99 31.35 16.78 -14.90
C PHE A 99 32.33 15.78 -14.27
N ILE A 100 31.93 14.52 -14.18
CA ILE A 100 32.77 13.45 -13.60
C ILE A 100 34.07 13.29 -14.39
N GLN A 101 34.02 13.37 -15.73
CA GLN A 101 35.20 13.27 -16.59
C GLN A 101 36.17 14.46 -16.40
N ALA A 102 35.66 15.69 -16.27
CA ALA A 102 36.49 16.85 -15.94
C ALA A 102 37.13 16.73 -14.54
N ALA A 103 36.38 16.27 -13.53
CA ALA A 103 36.89 16.03 -12.19
C ALA A 103 38.00 14.95 -12.15
N GLN A 104 37.88 13.89 -12.98
CA GLN A 104 38.95 12.91 -13.17
C GLN A 104 40.20 13.52 -13.78
N ILE A 105 40.07 14.39 -14.80
CA ILE A 105 41.19 15.10 -15.42
C ILE A 105 41.92 15.98 -14.39
N VAL A 106 41.18 16.80 -13.63
CA VAL A 106 41.77 17.67 -12.58
C VAL A 106 42.48 16.85 -11.50
N ARG A 107 41.88 15.71 -11.08
CA ARG A 107 42.50 14.79 -10.12
C ARG A 107 43.82 14.20 -10.66
N LEU A 108 43.86 13.79 -11.93
CA LEU A 108 45.06 13.23 -12.56
C LEU A 108 46.17 14.28 -12.72
N GLN A 109 45.82 15.51 -13.11
CA GLN A 109 46.75 16.64 -13.13
C GLN A 109 47.37 16.88 -11.76
N ARG A 110 46.56 16.85 -10.69
CA ARG A 110 47.06 17.00 -9.31
C ARG A 110 48.00 15.86 -8.92
N MET A 111 47.62 14.61 -9.16
CA MET A 111 48.45 13.43 -8.87
C MET A 111 49.79 13.46 -9.64
N ALA A 112 49.77 13.88 -10.90
CA ALA A 112 50.96 14.05 -11.72
C ALA A 112 51.87 15.18 -11.19
N ALA A 113 51.29 16.30 -10.76
CA ALA A 113 52.04 17.42 -10.17
C ALA A 113 52.60 17.10 -8.76
N GLU A 114 51.90 16.29 -7.97
CA GLU A 114 52.37 15.78 -6.67
C GLU A 114 53.59 14.84 -6.83
N GLN A 115 53.58 13.98 -7.85
CA GLN A 115 54.68 13.04 -8.11
C GLN A 115 55.86 13.63 -8.91
N PHE A 116 55.59 14.54 -9.85
CA PHE A 116 56.60 15.16 -10.73
C PHE A 116 56.52 16.70 -10.68
N PRO A 117 56.82 17.32 -9.52
CA PRO A 117 56.64 18.76 -9.32
C PRO A 117 57.60 19.62 -10.16
N ALA A 118 58.80 19.13 -10.50
CA ALA A 118 59.79 19.87 -11.28
C ALA A 118 59.41 19.95 -12.78
N GLU A 119 58.79 18.89 -13.30
CA GLU A 119 58.21 18.82 -14.64
C GLU A 119 56.94 19.68 -14.72
N ALA A 120 56.01 19.52 -13.78
CA ALA A 120 54.77 20.29 -13.70
C ALA A 120 55.01 21.80 -13.58
N ALA A 121 56.05 22.24 -12.84
CA ALA A 121 56.41 23.65 -12.73
C ALA A 121 56.96 24.27 -14.03
N LYS A 122 57.45 23.46 -14.99
CA LYS A 122 57.99 23.94 -16.28
C LYS A 122 56.94 24.04 -17.38
N SER A 123 56.01 23.08 -17.41
CA SER A 123 54.96 22.95 -18.43
C SER A 123 53.62 23.59 -18.02
N GLY A 124 53.41 23.80 -16.72
CA GLY A 124 52.10 24.11 -16.14
C GLY A 124 51.27 22.88 -15.75
N GLY A 125 51.70 21.65 -16.08
CA GLY A 125 51.14 20.38 -15.58
C GLY A 125 49.71 20.05 -16.02
N ARG A 126 49.28 20.51 -17.20
CA ARG A 126 47.87 20.43 -17.65
C ARG A 126 47.66 19.43 -18.78
N ILE A 127 46.53 18.72 -18.71
CA ILE A 127 45.99 17.92 -19.81
C ILE A 127 45.08 18.84 -20.63
N THR A 128 45.33 18.98 -21.93
CA THR A 128 44.39 19.68 -22.82
C THR A 128 43.15 18.80 -23.03
N TRP A 129 41.95 19.33 -22.82
CA TRP A 129 40.70 18.58 -23.00
C TRP A 129 40.00 18.98 -24.30
N LEU A 130 39.87 17.99 -25.18
CA LEU A 130 39.33 18.10 -26.54
C LEU A 130 37.91 17.51 -26.57
N VAL A 131 36.90 18.36 -26.74
CA VAL A 131 35.49 17.94 -26.72
C VAL A 131 34.91 17.98 -28.13
N MET A 132 34.63 16.81 -28.70
CA MET A 132 34.03 16.69 -30.03
C MET A 132 32.49 16.62 -29.95
N THR A 133 31.80 17.58 -30.58
CA THR A 133 30.33 17.70 -30.58
C THR A 133 29.72 17.46 -31.97
N SER A 134 28.39 17.37 -32.08
CA SER A 134 27.63 17.50 -33.34
C SER A 134 26.99 18.88 -33.45
N ASN A 135 26.56 19.33 -34.64
CA ASN A 135 25.81 20.60 -34.77
C ASN A 135 24.59 20.63 -33.84
N THR A 136 23.93 19.48 -33.66
CA THR A 136 22.75 19.32 -32.79
C THR A 136 23.04 19.31 -31.29
N THR A 137 24.27 19.02 -30.86
CA THR A 137 24.66 18.99 -29.42
C THR A 137 25.55 20.15 -29.02
N ASN A 138 26.17 20.85 -29.98
CA ASN A 138 27.24 21.82 -29.73
C ASN A 138 26.82 22.95 -28.78
N GLY A 139 25.64 23.53 -28.96
CA GLY A 139 25.14 24.64 -28.15
C GLY A 139 24.96 24.28 -26.68
N ALA A 140 24.20 23.22 -26.39
CA ALA A 140 23.95 22.76 -25.03
C ALA A 140 25.22 22.26 -24.33
N VAL A 141 26.15 21.64 -25.06
CA VAL A 141 27.46 21.24 -24.51
C VAL A 141 28.34 22.46 -24.21
N HIS A 142 28.37 23.47 -25.07
CA HIS A 142 29.08 24.74 -24.81
C HIS A 142 28.50 25.48 -23.59
N GLU A 143 27.18 25.58 -23.50
CA GLU A 143 26.49 26.24 -22.38
C GLU A 143 26.82 25.56 -21.06
N HIS A 144 26.68 24.23 -20.99
CA HIS A 144 27.02 23.46 -19.78
C HIS A 144 28.51 23.57 -19.39
N LEU A 145 29.42 23.45 -20.37
CA LEU A 145 30.86 23.54 -20.11
C LEU A 145 31.29 24.93 -19.59
N ASN A 146 30.68 26.00 -20.11
CA ASN A 146 31.01 27.38 -19.71
C ASN A 146 30.33 27.80 -18.40
N ALA A 147 29.11 27.35 -18.13
CA ALA A 147 28.32 27.82 -16.99
C ALA A 147 28.52 27.01 -15.70
N VAL A 148 28.73 25.70 -15.79
CA VAL A 148 28.69 24.79 -14.62
C VAL A 148 30.07 24.22 -14.28
N LEU A 149 30.86 23.91 -15.30
CA LEU A 149 32.07 23.09 -15.15
C LEU A 149 33.31 23.87 -14.69
N ALA A 150 33.51 25.10 -15.17
CA ALA A 150 34.71 25.89 -14.86
C ALA A 150 34.80 26.32 -13.39
N GLU A 151 33.70 26.79 -12.80
CA GLU A 151 33.67 27.23 -11.38
C GLU A 151 33.68 26.05 -10.41
N THR A 152 33.01 24.94 -10.76
CA THR A 152 32.75 23.83 -9.82
C THR A 152 33.85 22.77 -9.80
N THR A 153 34.55 22.51 -10.92
CA THR A 153 35.63 21.49 -10.97
C THR A 153 37.04 22.05 -10.79
N GLY A 154 37.22 23.36 -10.94
CA GLY A 154 38.54 24.00 -11.02
C GLY A 154 39.26 23.81 -12.36
N LEU A 155 38.58 23.29 -13.40
CA LEU A 155 39.11 23.17 -14.74
C LEU A 155 39.19 24.57 -15.41
N ILE A 156 40.41 25.11 -15.49
CA ILE A 156 40.72 26.38 -16.19
C ILE A 156 40.21 26.33 -17.65
N PRO A 157 39.37 27.29 -18.12
CA PRO A 157 38.76 27.26 -19.46
C PRO A 157 39.76 27.18 -20.62
N ASP A 158 40.92 27.82 -20.51
CA ASP A 158 41.96 27.84 -21.56
C ASP A 158 42.50 26.45 -21.93
N GLN A 159 42.39 25.45 -21.04
CA GLN A 159 42.82 24.08 -21.36
C GLN A 159 41.78 23.28 -22.15
N MET A 160 40.60 23.83 -22.40
CA MET A 160 39.49 23.17 -23.10
C MET A 160 39.36 23.68 -24.54
N LEU A 161 39.22 22.76 -25.49
CA LEU A 161 38.99 23.05 -26.90
C LEU A 161 37.78 22.24 -27.39
N ILE A 162 36.68 22.93 -27.69
CA ILE A 162 35.45 22.31 -28.21
C ILE A 162 35.41 22.49 -29.73
N PHE A 163 35.09 21.42 -30.46
CA PHE A 163 35.00 21.45 -31.92
C PHE A 163 33.91 20.50 -32.42
N THR A 164 33.35 20.81 -33.59
CA THR A 164 32.20 20.08 -34.12
C THR A 164 32.61 19.10 -35.21
N GLN A 165 32.16 17.85 -35.11
CA GLN A 165 32.34 16.82 -36.14
C GLN A 165 31.56 17.16 -37.42
N LYS A 166 31.94 16.57 -38.56
CA LYS A 166 31.20 16.80 -39.81
C LYS A 166 29.90 16.01 -39.80
N GLU A 167 29.00 16.35 -40.71
CA GLU A 167 27.78 15.58 -40.92
C GLU A 167 27.73 15.03 -42.34
N ILE A 168 27.29 13.77 -42.45
CA ILE A 168 27.03 13.07 -43.70
C ILE A 168 25.54 13.16 -44.05
N PRO A 169 25.16 13.31 -45.33
CA PRO A 169 23.77 13.22 -45.74
C PRO A 169 23.22 11.81 -45.48
N ALA A 170 21.99 11.72 -44.99
CA ALA A 170 21.31 10.47 -44.74
C ALA A 170 20.58 9.96 -46.00
N PHE A 171 20.61 8.65 -46.22
CA PHE A 171 19.95 7.98 -47.34
C PHE A 171 19.00 6.90 -46.80
N ASP A 172 17.94 6.60 -47.56
CA ASP A 172 17.15 5.38 -47.34
C ASP A 172 17.89 4.12 -47.86
N PHE A 173 17.30 2.95 -47.62
CA PHE A 173 17.88 1.67 -48.04
C PHE A 173 17.93 1.49 -49.57
N ASP A 174 17.14 2.26 -50.33
CA ASP A 174 17.12 2.25 -51.79
C ASP A 174 18.13 3.24 -52.40
N GLY A 175 18.77 4.06 -51.56
CA GLY A 175 19.80 5.03 -51.94
C GLY A 175 19.27 6.41 -52.31
N ASN A 176 18.02 6.75 -51.98
CA ASN A 176 17.51 8.11 -52.12
C ASN A 176 17.93 8.96 -50.92
N ALA A 177 18.33 10.21 -51.18
CA ALA A 177 18.72 11.13 -50.12
C ALA A 177 17.49 11.62 -49.35
N LEU A 178 17.51 11.52 -48.02
CA LEU A 178 16.42 11.95 -47.16
C LEU A 178 16.40 13.48 -47.08
N MET A 179 15.24 14.10 -47.33
CA MET A 179 15.06 15.55 -47.31
C MET A 179 14.39 16.00 -46.01
N LYS A 180 15.00 16.98 -45.32
CA LYS A 180 14.49 17.60 -44.09
C LYS A 180 13.47 18.70 -44.41
N SER A 181 13.65 19.37 -45.55
CA SER A 181 12.69 20.32 -46.14
C SER A 181 12.79 20.26 -47.67
N SER A 182 12.03 21.08 -48.40
CA SER A 182 12.18 21.18 -49.87
C SER A 182 13.54 21.72 -50.33
N THR A 183 14.35 22.26 -49.42
CA THR A 183 15.68 22.86 -49.69
C THR A 183 16.83 22.28 -48.86
N GLU A 184 16.54 21.57 -47.76
CA GLU A 184 17.53 20.98 -46.84
C GLU A 184 17.52 19.45 -46.88
N LEU A 185 18.71 18.85 -46.89
CA LEU A 185 18.91 17.41 -46.67
C LEU A 185 18.84 17.07 -45.18
N VAL A 186 18.41 15.85 -44.84
CA VAL A 186 18.65 15.26 -43.53
C VAL A 186 20.13 14.88 -43.45
N THR A 187 20.81 15.38 -42.43
CA THR A 187 22.21 15.05 -42.14
C THR A 187 22.30 14.30 -40.81
N ALA A 188 23.31 13.46 -40.69
CA ALA A 188 23.66 12.72 -39.48
C ALA A 188 25.15 12.89 -39.19
N PRO A 189 25.60 12.82 -37.92
CA PRO A 189 27.02 12.79 -37.59
C PRO A 189 27.81 11.75 -38.40
N ASP A 190 29.01 12.11 -38.86
CA ASP A 190 29.93 11.21 -39.55
C ASP A 190 30.54 10.11 -38.63
N GLY A 191 30.29 10.22 -37.32
CA GLY A 191 30.60 9.22 -36.31
C GLY A 191 32.06 9.27 -35.86
N ASN A 192 32.43 8.38 -34.94
CA ASN A 192 33.74 8.40 -34.28
C ASN A 192 34.94 8.35 -35.25
N GLY A 193 34.76 7.82 -36.48
CA GLY A 193 35.79 7.81 -37.51
C GLY A 193 36.09 9.19 -38.13
N GLY A 194 35.15 10.13 -38.07
CA GLY A 194 35.32 11.51 -38.55
C GLY A 194 36.35 12.32 -37.78
N PHE A 195 36.66 11.92 -36.54
CA PHE A 195 37.59 12.60 -35.63
C PHE A 195 38.92 13.00 -36.30
N TYR A 196 39.57 12.07 -37.02
CA TYR A 196 40.90 12.31 -37.64
C TYR A 196 40.89 13.45 -38.66
N ASP A 197 39.77 13.63 -39.35
CA ASP A 197 39.59 14.63 -40.39
C ASP A 197 39.27 16.02 -39.83
N VAL A 198 38.80 16.06 -38.57
CA VAL A 198 38.41 17.27 -37.83
C VAL A 198 39.50 17.73 -36.87
N VAL A 199 40.31 16.81 -36.32
CA VAL A 199 41.48 17.16 -35.50
C VAL A 199 42.67 17.64 -36.35
N ARG A 200 42.80 17.22 -37.62
CA ARG A 200 43.88 17.64 -38.54
C ARG A 200 44.14 19.16 -38.55
N PRO A 201 43.14 20.06 -38.69
CA PRO A 201 43.35 21.51 -38.61
C PRO A 201 43.70 22.04 -37.21
N LEU A 202 43.46 21.27 -36.15
CA LEU A 202 43.79 21.64 -34.76
C LEU A 202 45.22 21.26 -34.36
N LEU A 203 45.88 20.36 -35.10
CA LEU A 203 47.24 19.89 -34.79
C LEU A 203 48.26 21.03 -34.54
N PRO A 204 48.34 22.11 -35.34
CA PRO A 204 49.33 23.17 -35.10
C PRO A 204 49.14 23.93 -33.77
N GLU A 205 47.91 24.04 -33.28
CA GLU A 205 47.62 24.66 -31.98
C GLU A 205 47.88 23.68 -30.82
N LEU A 206 47.68 22.37 -31.03
CA LEU A 206 48.06 21.33 -30.06
C LEU A 206 49.59 21.21 -29.92
N GLU A 207 50.33 21.25 -31.03
CA GLU A 207 51.80 21.29 -31.03
C GLU A 207 52.34 22.52 -30.29
N LYS A 208 51.74 23.69 -30.53
CA LYS A 208 52.07 24.95 -29.82
C LYS A 208 51.76 24.89 -28.32
N ARG A 209 50.79 24.07 -27.91
CA ARG A 209 50.46 23.75 -26.51
C ARG A 209 51.34 22.65 -25.90
N GLY A 210 52.27 22.08 -26.67
CA GLY A 210 53.20 21.03 -26.21
C GLY A 210 52.63 19.60 -26.22
N VAL A 211 51.41 19.40 -26.74
CA VAL A 211 50.75 18.09 -26.79
C VAL A 211 51.42 17.19 -27.83
N GLN A 212 51.71 15.95 -27.42
CA GLN A 212 52.29 14.90 -28.28
C GLN A 212 51.40 13.66 -28.38
N HIS A 213 50.57 13.38 -27.36
CA HIS A 213 49.77 12.16 -27.24
C HIS A 213 48.28 12.48 -27.12
N LEU A 214 47.42 11.79 -27.89
CA LEU A 214 45.96 11.95 -27.83
C LEU A 214 45.31 10.69 -27.24
N TYR A 215 44.65 10.82 -26.10
CA TYR A 215 43.88 9.74 -25.47
C TYR A 215 42.39 9.87 -25.83
N ILE A 216 41.89 9.00 -26.72
CA ILE A 216 40.55 9.13 -27.31
C ILE A 216 39.55 8.17 -26.66
N TYR A 217 38.41 8.69 -26.22
CA TYR A 217 37.34 7.91 -25.57
C TYR A 217 35.94 8.45 -25.87
N CYS A 218 34.91 7.60 -25.73
CA CYS A 218 33.52 7.96 -25.97
C CYS A 218 32.84 8.44 -24.67
N VAL A 219 31.98 9.46 -24.77
CA VAL A 219 31.32 10.06 -23.59
C VAL A 219 30.38 9.09 -22.85
N ASP A 220 29.87 8.06 -23.53
CA ASP A 220 28.92 7.08 -22.99
C ASP A 220 29.57 5.91 -22.23
N ASN A 221 30.89 5.88 -22.11
CA ASN A 221 31.59 4.94 -21.25
C ASN A 221 31.94 5.58 -19.89
N ILE A 222 31.02 5.50 -18.92
CA ILE A 222 31.21 5.99 -17.54
C ILE A 222 32.42 5.35 -16.83
N LEU A 223 32.75 4.09 -17.17
CA LEU A 223 33.88 3.35 -16.62
C LEU A 223 35.21 3.64 -17.34
N CYS A 224 35.23 4.57 -18.29
CA CYS A 224 36.47 5.01 -18.91
C CYS A 224 37.36 5.72 -17.89
N ARG A 225 38.57 5.20 -17.70
CA ARG A 225 39.65 5.93 -17.02
C ARG A 225 40.17 6.99 -17.97
N VAL A 226 39.68 8.22 -17.85
CA VAL A 226 40.11 9.33 -18.70
C VAL A 226 41.62 9.50 -18.58
N ALA A 227 42.34 9.52 -19.70
CA ALA A 227 43.81 9.64 -19.74
C ALA A 227 44.56 8.61 -18.86
N ASP A 228 44.19 7.32 -18.94
CA ASP A 228 44.81 6.21 -18.21
C ASP A 228 46.36 6.23 -18.33
N PRO A 229 47.10 6.55 -17.25
CA PRO A 229 48.55 6.72 -17.32
C PRO A 229 49.30 5.45 -17.72
N ALA A 230 48.81 4.26 -17.34
CA ALA A 230 49.48 3.01 -17.70
C ALA A 230 49.39 2.75 -19.21
N MET A 231 48.25 3.08 -19.83
CA MET A 231 48.07 2.96 -21.29
C MET A 231 48.91 4.01 -22.04
N ILE A 232 48.96 5.24 -21.55
CA ILE A 232 49.80 6.31 -22.12
C ILE A 232 51.28 5.96 -22.01
N GLY A 233 51.74 5.51 -20.84
CA GLY A 233 53.11 5.10 -20.62
C GLY A 233 53.52 3.90 -21.46
N CYS A 234 52.64 2.91 -21.62
CA CYS A 234 52.84 1.79 -22.54
C CYS A 234 53.03 2.25 -23.99
N ALA A 235 52.25 3.23 -24.46
CA ALA A 235 52.39 3.78 -25.81
C ALA A 235 53.72 4.54 -25.98
N ILE A 236 54.14 5.29 -24.95
CA ILE A 236 55.40 6.05 -24.93
C ILE A 236 56.63 5.13 -24.89
N ASP A 237 56.66 4.17 -23.96
CA ASP A 237 57.72 3.18 -23.78
C ASP A 237 57.98 2.39 -25.07
N ARG A 238 56.90 1.90 -25.69
CA ARG A 238 56.98 1.10 -26.92
C ARG A 238 57.04 1.92 -28.21
N GLN A 239 57.10 3.25 -28.11
CA GLN A 239 57.11 4.19 -29.26
C GLN A 239 56.00 3.87 -30.28
N ALA A 240 54.79 3.61 -29.79
CA ALA A 240 53.67 3.16 -30.59
C ALA A 240 52.87 4.36 -31.15
N ASP A 241 52.64 4.37 -32.47
CA ASP A 241 51.82 5.40 -33.14
C ASP A 241 50.35 5.39 -32.68
N CYS A 242 49.86 4.24 -32.19
CA CYS A 242 48.51 4.05 -31.65
C CYS A 242 48.50 2.84 -30.70
N ALA A 243 47.71 2.93 -29.62
CA ALA A 243 47.51 1.85 -28.65
C ALA A 243 46.01 1.55 -28.48
N LEU A 244 45.66 0.27 -28.34
CA LEU A 244 44.29 -0.21 -28.18
C LEU A 244 44.23 -1.30 -27.10
N LYS A 245 43.18 -1.28 -26.26
CA LYS A 245 42.96 -2.28 -25.20
C LYS A 245 41.87 -3.28 -25.62
N LEU A 246 42.20 -4.58 -25.61
CA LEU A 246 41.32 -5.69 -26.01
C LEU A 246 40.96 -6.59 -24.80
N LYS A 247 39.90 -7.39 -24.95
CA LYS A 247 39.50 -8.50 -24.04
C LYS A 247 39.03 -9.68 -24.90
N VAL A 248 39.37 -10.93 -24.55
CA VAL A 248 39.24 -12.11 -25.46
C VAL A 248 38.65 -13.35 -24.75
N HIS A 249 38.00 -14.23 -25.55
CA HIS A 249 37.22 -15.44 -25.23
C HIS A 249 37.13 -16.35 -26.50
N SER A 250 36.95 -17.69 -26.54
CA SER A 250 36.85 -18.78 -25.54
C SER A 250 37.35 -20.13 -26.11
N ASN A 251 37.74 -21.09 -25.25
CA ASN A 251 37.63 -22.57 -25.34
C ASN A 251 38.77 -23.19 -24.49
N TYR A 252 38.50 -24.09 -23.53
CA TYR A 252 39.56 -24.69 -22.71
C TYR A 252 39.76 -26.17 -23.02
N LYS A 253 40.94 -26.53 -23.53
CA LYS A 253 41.38 -27.88 -23.89
C LYS A 253 42.73 -28.17 -23.23
N ALA A 254 43.24 -29.39 -23.42
CA ALA A 254 44.59 -29.75 -22.99
C ALA A 254 45.68 -28.79 -23.50
N ALA A 255 45.54 -28.24 -24.70
CA ALA A 255 46.47 -27.25 -25.25
C ALA A 255 46.46 -25.90 -24.49
N ASP A 256 45.27 -25.48 -24.03
CA ASP A 256 45.10 -24.24 -23.24
C ASP A 256 45.60 -24.44 -21.80
N PHE A 257 45.38 -25.64 -21.22
CA PHE A 257 46.02 -26.04 -19.97
C PHE A 257 47.55 -26.08 -20.08
N ASP A 258 48.09 -26.59 -21.19
CA ASP A 258 49.53 -26.57 -21.46
C ASP A 258 50.06 -25.13 -21.65
N GLU A 259 49.26 -24.18 -22.11
CA GLU A 259 49.62 -22.75 -22.15
C GLU A 259 49.62 -22.11 -20.76
N ASP A 260 48.59 -22.37 -19.95
CA ASP A 260 48.50 -21.87 -18.57
C ASP A 260 49.67 -22.37 -17.72
N ILE A 261 50.00 -23.67 -17.82
CA ILE A 261 51.16 -24.24 -17.12
C ILE A 261 52.45 -23.63 -17.65
N ARG A 262 52.62 -23.42 -18.97
CA ARG A 262 53.79 -22.68 -19.50
C ARG A 262 53.90 -21.27 -18.94
N HIS A 263 52.79 -20.54 -18.81
CA HIS A 263 52.75 -19.21 -18.25
C HIS A 263 53.14 -19.20 -16.75
N VAL A 264 52.55 -20.09 -15.95
CA VAL A 264 52.85 -20.25 -14.52
C VAL A 264 54.31 -20.63 -14.30
N LEU A 265 54.85 -21.60 -15.06
CA LEU A 265 56.24 -22.04 -14.91
C LEU A 265 57.24 -20.97 -15.36
N ARG A 266 56.97 -20.21 -16.43
CA ARG A 266 57.82 -19.07 -16.84
C ARG A 266 57.87 -17.99 -15.74
N ARG A 267 56.76 -17.69 -15.07
CA ARG A 267 56.74 -16.71 -13.96
C ARG A 267 57.43 -17.23 -12.69
N ALA A 268 57.16 -18.47 -12.29
CA ALA A 268 57.76 -19.06 -11.09
C ALA A 268 59.28 -19.32 -11.25
N GLY A 269 59.70 -19.78 -12.42
CA GLY A 269 61.08 -20.20 -12.68
C GLY A 269 62.00 -19.15 -13.32
N CYS A 270 61.51 -18.29 -14.22
CA CYS A 270 62.34 -17.25 -14.85
C CYS A 270 62.25 -15.90 -14.12
N LYS A 271 61.05 -15.49 -13.69
CA LYS A 271 60.83 -14.22 -12.96
C LYS A 271 60.99 -14.35 -11.43
N ASN A 272 61.17 -15.56 -10.90
CA ASN A 272 61.27 -15.83 -9.46
C ASN A 272 60.04 -15.37 -8.64
N GLU A 273 58.85 -15.37 -9.27
CA GLU A 273 57.59 -15.00 -8.62
C GLU A 273 57.04 -16.17 -7.79
N LYS A 274 56.67 -15.93 -6.53
CA LYS A 274 56.01 -16.95 -5.69
C LYS A 274 54.54 -17.07 -6.08
N ILE A 275 54.15 -18.24 -6.58
CA ILE A 275 52.81 -18.48 -7.15
C ILE A 275 52.14 -19.63 -6.42
N CYS A 276 50.89 -19.42 -6.02
CA CYS A 276 50.00 -20.49 -5.57
C CYS A 276 49.04 -20.85 -6.71
N PHE A 277 49.17 -22.07 -7.25
CA PHE A 277 48.27 -22.63 -8.24
C PHE A 277 47.24 -23.53 -7.55
N ILE A 278 45.97 -23.12 -7.54
CA ILE A 278 44.88 -23.87 -6.92
C ILE A 278 44.10 -24.58 -8.02
N MET A 279 43.97 -25.90 -7.92
CA MET A 279 43.17 -26.69 -8.85
C MET A 279 42.09 -27.48 -8.10
N ASP A 280 40.83 -27.20 -8.43
CA ASP A 280 39.68 -27.89 -7.88
C ASP A 280 39.29 -29.13 -8.69
N GLU A 281 38.79 -30.16 -8.00
CA GLU A 281 38.31 -31.39 -8.61
C GLU A 281 37.22 -31.13 -9.66
N SER A 282 36.36 -30.12 -9.45
CA SER A 282 35.32 -29.77 -10.43
C SER A 282 35.87 -29.26 -11.77
N ASN A 283 37.15 -28.91 -11.85
CA ASN A 283 37.81 -28.45 -13.08
C ASN A 283 38.65 -29.56 -13.74
N MET A 284 38.74 -30.76 -13.12
CA MET A 284 39.54 -31.89 -13.61
C MET A 284 38.79 -32.70 -14.68
N MET A 285 38.64 -32.12 -15.88
CA MET A 285 37.84 -32.72 -16.97
C MET A 285 38.50 -33.95 -17.62
N GLU A 286 39.85 -34.02 -17.68
CA GLU A 286 40.58 -35.10 -18.35
C GLU A 286 41.69 -35.70 -17.46
N THR A 287 41.91 -37.01 -17.58
CA THR A 287 43.00 -37.71 -16.86
C THR A 287 44.38 -37.19 -17.22
N GLY A 288 44.57 -36.69 -18.45
CA GLY A 288 45.82 -36.14 -18.94
C GLY A 288 46.29 -34.87 -18.23
N PHE A 289 45.43 -34.18 -17.45
CA PHE A 289 45.83 -33.04 -16.62
C PHE A 289 46.54 -33.52 -15.34
N LEU A 290 46.03 -34.59 -14.73
CA LEU A 290 46.64 -35.21 -13.54
C LEU A 290 47.98 -35.85 -13.87
N GLU A 291 48.15 -36.47 -15.05
CA GLU A 291 49.44 -37.02 -15.49
C GLU A 291 50.51 -35.93 -15.62
N ARG A 292 50.17 -34.79 -16.24
CA ARG A 292 51.06 -33.61 -16.33
C ARG A 292 51.46 -33.10 -14.96
N LEU A 293 50.49 -32.91 -14.05
CA LEU A 293 50.78 -32.44 -12.69
C LEU A 293 51.55 -33.47 -11.86
N ASN A 294 51.33 -34.77 -12.06
CA ASN A 294 52.11 -35.84 -11.44
C ASN A 294 53.59 -35.79 -11.90
N THR A 295 53.86 -35.49 -13.18
CA THR A 295 55.24 -35.21 -13.64
C THR A 295 55.82 -33.92 -13.05
N LEU A 296 55.05 -32.83 -13.03
CA LEU A 296 55.45 -31.55 -12.43
C LEU A 296 55.82 -31.69 -10.94
N LEU A 297 55.01 -32.39 -10.14
CA LEU A 297 55.27 -32.63 -8.72
C LEU A 297 56.46 -33.57 -8.47
N THR A 298 56.74 -34.50 -9.39
CA THR A 298 57.84 -35.46 -9.23
C THR A 298 59.19 -34.87 -9.62
N ASN A 299 59.22 -34.15 -10.75
CA ASN A 299 60.44 -33.74 -11.42
C ASN A 299 60.68 -32.22 -11.38
N GLY A 300 59.67 -31.41 -11.04
CA GLY A 300 59.71 -29.95 -11.17
C GLY A 300 59.44 -29.45 -12.60
N GLU A 301 59.06 -30.33 -13.53
CA GLU A 301 58.86 -30.04 -14.95
C GLU A 301 57.84 -30.98 -15.61
N VAL A 302 57.29 -30.57 -16.75
CA VAL A 302 56.41 -31.40 -17.60
C VAL A 302 57.15 -31.69 -18.92
N PRO A 303 57.47 -32.97 -19.24
CA PRO A 303 58.14 -33.32 -20.49
C PRO A 303 57.33 -32.94 -21.73
N GLY A 304 58.00 -32.46 -22.78
CA GLY A 304 57.36 -32.05 -24.05
C GLY A 304 56.59 -30.73 -24.00
N LEU A 305 56.64 -30.00 -22.87
CA LEU A 305 55.92 -28.74 -22.72
C LEU A 305 56.60 -27.56 -23.45
N PHE A 306 57.94 -27.55 -23.51
CA PHE A 306 58.72 -26.52 -24.20
C PHE A 306 59.55 -27.16 -25.33
N GLU A 307 59.13 -26.99 -26.58
CA GLU A 307 59.77 -27.58 -27.77
C GLU A 307 60.06 -26.51 -28.85
N GLY A 308 60.91 -26.84 -29.82
CA GLY A 308 61.17 -25.99 -30.99
C GLY A 308 61.73 -24.60 -30.67
N ASP A 309 61.25 -23.58 -31.38
CA ASP A 309 61.72 -22.19 -31.24
C ASP A 309 61.37 -21.57 -29.87
N ASP A 310 60.33 -22.08 -29.21
CA ASP A 310 59.95 -21.69 -27.85
C ASP A 310 61.03 -22.07 -26.83
N PHE A 311 61.72 -23.20 -27.02
CA PHE A 311 62.79 -23.66 -26.13
C PHE A 311 64.01 -22.72 -26.15
N ASN A 312 64.39 -22.21 -27.32
CA ASN A 312 65.49 -21.25 -27.45
C ASN A 312 65.17 -19.90 -26.80
N THR A 313 63.94 -19.41 -27.01
CA THR A 313 63.43 -18.18 -26.36
C THR A 313 63.39 -18.34 -24.84
N PHE A 314 62.92 -19.50 -24.38
CA PHE A 314 62.84 -19.86 -22.98
C PHE A 314 64.22 -19.96 -22.30
N LEU A 315 65.23 -20.57 -22.93
CA LEU A 315 66.60 -20.58 -22.40
C LEU A 315 67.20 -19.17 -22.25
N SER A 316 66.87 -18.22 -23.14
CA SER A 316 67.27 -16.81 -22.96
C SER A 316 66.65 -16.20 -21.71
N GLN A 317 65.34 -16.42 -21.50
CA GLN A 317 64.63 -15.93 -20.32
C GLN A 317 65.15 -16.53 -19.01
N ILE A 318 65.53 -17.82 -19.01
CA ILE A 318 66.20 -18.43 -17.85
C ILE A 318 67.55 -17.75 -17.60
N LYS A 319 68.34 -17.49 -18.65
CA LYS A 319 69.66 -16.86 -18.51
C LYS A 319 69.56 -15.43 -17.98
N GLU A 320 68.59 -14.66 -18.46
CA GLU A 320 68.26 -13.33 -17.92
C GLU A 320 67.81 -13.43 -16.45
N GLY A 321 66.97 -14.40 -16.10
CA GLY A 321 66.56 -14.66 -14.72
C GLY A 321 67.73 -14.99 -13.79
N ALA A 322 68.62 -15.91 -14.18
CA ALA A 322 69.82 -16.28 -13.42
C ALA A 322 70.78 -15.10 -13.26
N GLN A 323 71.00 -14.32 -14.34
CA GLN A 323 71.81 -13.11 -14.29
C GLN A 323 71.20 -12.02 -13.40
N SER A 324 69.87 -11.89 -13.33
CA SER A 324 69.20 -10.95 -12.43
C SER A 324 69.46 -11.26 -10.95
N GLN A 325 69.63 -12.54 -10.61
CA GLN A 325 70.06 -13.01 -9.28
C GLN A 325 71.59 -13.01 -9.07
N GLY A 326 72.37 -12.52 -10.03
CA GLY A 326 73.83 -12.47 -9.98
C GLY A 326 74.54 -13.80 -10.27
N ILE A 327 73.84 -14.80 -10.81
CA ILE A 327 74.36 -16.14 -11.11
C ILE A 327 74.64 -16.23 -12.61
N MET A 328 75.91 -16.43 -12.99
CA MET A 328 76.28 -16.66 -14.39
C MET A 328 76.31 -18.15 -14.71
N LEU A 329 75.45 -18.57 -15.64
CA LEU A 329 75.35 -19.94 -16.16
C LEU A 329 75.44 -19.89 -17.68
N ASP A 330 76.28 -20.75 -18.27
CA ASP A 330 76.56 -20.75 -19.71
C ASP A 330 76.15 -22.06 -20.42
N SER A 331 76.04 -23.17 -19.70
CA SER A 331 75.51 -24.43 -20.26
C SER A 331 73.98 -24.46 -20.23
N SER A 332 73.35 -24.96 -21.30
CA SER A 332 71.90 -25.18 -21.36
C SER A 332 71.41 -26.14 -20.27
N GLU A 333 72.21 -27.17 -19.91
CA GLU A 333 71.87 -28.08 -18.82
C GLU A 333 71.90 -27.39 -17.44
N GLU A 334 72.81 -26.44 -17.23
CA GLU A 334 72.95 -25.72 -15.96
C GLU A 334 71.82 -24.71 -15.77
N LEU A 335 71.48 -23.98 -16.85
CA LEU A 335 70.31 -23.12 -16.90
C LEU A 335 69.03 -23.89 -16.58
N TYR A 336 68.80 -25.03 -17.24
CA TYR A 336 67.59 -25.83 -17.03
C TYR A 336 67.53 -26.42 -15.60
N LYS A 337 68.64 -26.93 -15.06
CA LYS A 337 68.72 -27.38 -13.65
C LYS A 337 68.43 -26.25 -12.65
N TRP A 338 68.91 -25.03 -12.91
CA TRP A 338 68.62 -23.86 -12.09
C TRP A 338 67.13 -23.48 -12.15
N PHE A 339 66.54 -23.45 -13.35
CA PHE A 339 65.12 -23.18 -13.55
C PHE A 339 64.21 -24.16 -12.80
N THR A 340 64.46 -25.47 -12.92
CA THR A 340 63.70 -26.49 -12.19
C THR A 340 63.84 -26.32 -10.67
N ALA A 341 65.01 -25.91 -10.17
CA ALA A 341 65.20 -25.57 -8.77
C ALA A 341 64.43 -24.32 -8.32
N GLN A 342 64.27 -23.30 -9.18
CA GLN A 342 63.44 -22.12 -8.89
C GLN A 342 61.94 -22.48 -8.84
N ILE A 343 61.44 -23.31 -9.76
CA ILE A 343 60.04 -23.79 -9.72
C ILE A 343 59.75 -24.48 -8.39
N VAL A 344 60.60 -25.42 -7.97
CA VAL A 344 60.40 -26.19 -6.73
C VAL A 344 60.41 -25.30 -5.47
N GLN A 345 61.03 -24.12 -5.53
CA GLN A 345 61.04 -23.14 -4.42
C GLN A 345 59.84 -22.18 -4.46
N ASN A 346 59.34 -21.82 -5.65
CA ASN A 346 58.40 -20.71 -5.83
C ASN A 346 56.97 -21.14 -6.17
N LEU A 347 56.76 -22.31 -6.75
CA LEU A 347 55.44 -22.82 -7.11
C LEU A 347 54.86 -23.68 -6.00
N HIS A 348 53.81 -23.20 -5.36
CA HIS A 348 52.97 -24.00 -4.47
C HIS A 348 51.73 -24.48 -5.24
N VAL A 349 51.46 -25.78 -5.23
CA VAL A 349 50.28 -26.37 -5.89
C VAL A 349 49.32 -26.89 -4.82
N VAL A 350 48.07 -26.42 -4.85
CA VAL A 350 47.00 -26.84 -3.95
C VAL A 350 45.95 -27.60 -4.73
N PHE A 351 45.64 -28.81 -4.29
CA PHE A 351 44.57 -29.64 -4.85
C PHE A 351 43.41 -29.68 -3.87
N THR A 352 42.21 -29.29 -4.30
CA THR A 352 40.97 -29.58 -3.55
C THR A 352 40.30 -30.80 -4.17
N MET A 353 40.21 -31.89 -3.40
CA MET A 353 39.64 -33.18 -3.84
C MET A 353 38.72 -33.73 -2.75
N ASN A 354 37.60 -34.32 -3.15
CA ASN A 354 36.62 -34.87 -2.23
C ASN A 354 36.91 -36.36 -1.92
N PRO A 355 37.09 -36.75 -0.66
CA PRO A 355 37.35 -38.15 -0.30
C PRO A 355 36.15 -39.09 -0.48
N SER A 356 34.96 -38.54 -0.72
CA SER A 356 33.71 -39.33 -0.88
C SER A 356 33.49 -39.82 -2.30
N GLY A 357 34.31 -39.40 -3.27
CA GLY A 357 34.21 -39.89 -4.65
C GLY A 357 35.05 -41.16 -4.85
N ASP A 358 34.49 -42.16 -5.54
CA ASP A 358 35.19 -43.41 -5.89
C ASP A 358 36.54 -43.14 -6.59
N GLY A 359 36.60 -42.04 -7.35
CA GLY A 359 37.79 -41.60 -8.08
C GLY A 359 39.01 -41.27 -7.22
N LEU A 360 38.91 -40.90 -5.93
CA LEU A 360 40.12 -40.55 -5.16
C LEU A 360 41.06 -41.75 -5.00
N ARG A 361 40.50 -42.95 -4.78
CA ARG A 361 41.28 -44.18 -4.61
C ARG A 361 41.97 -44.62 -5.91
N GLU A 362 41.30 -44.43 -7.05
CA GLU A 362 41.84 -44.76 -8.37
C GLU A 362 42.86 -43.71 -8.86
N ARG A 363 42.62 -42.43 -8.58
CA ARG A 363 43.57 -41.34 -8.84
C ARG A 363 44.82 -41.46 -7.97
N ALA A 364 44.67 -41.90 -6.72
CA ALA A 364 45.81 -42.19 -5.83
C ALA A 364 46.70 -43.32 -6.33
N SER A 365 46.13 -44.34 -7.01
CA SER A 365 46.93 -45.45 -7.57
C SER A 365 47.62 -45.08 -8.88
N THR A 366 47.04 -44.16 -9.66
CA THR A 366 47.59 -43.69 -10.95
C THR A 366 48.56 -42.51 -10.81
N SER A 367 48.42 -41.66 -9.80
CA SER A 367 49.29 -40.48 -9.58
C SER A 367 49.90 -40.43 -8.16
N PRO A 368 50.94 -41.24 -7.87
CA PRO A 368 51.54 -41.32 -6.53
C PRO A 368 52.18 -40.02 -6.02
N ALA A 369 52.58 -39.08 -6.89
CA ALA A 369 53.22 -37.85 -6.45
C ALA A 369 52.26 -36.94 -5.66
N LEU A 370 50.96 -37.00 -5.94
CA LEU A 370 49.91 -36.28 -5.21
C LEU A 370 49.93 -36.59 -3.70
N PHE A 371 50.33 -37.80 -3.31
CA PHE A 371 50.38 -38.25 -1.91
C PHE A 371 51.80 -38.24 -1.33
N ASN A 372 52.82 -38.43 -2.17
CA ASN A 372 54.23 -38.48 -1.74
C ASN A 372 54.91 -37.10 -1.68
N ARG A 373 54.38 -36.08 -2.38
CA ARG A 373 55.00 -34.74 -2.51
C ARG A 373 54.16 -33.61 -1.93
N CYS A 374 52.84 -33.76 -1.86
CA CYS A 374 51.96 -32.77 -1.24
C CYS A 374 51.77 -33.07 0.25
N VAL A 375 51.52 -32.02 1.05
CA VAL A 375 51.02 -32.18 2.43
C VAL A 375 49.52 -32.45 2.36
N LEU A 376 49.08 -33.55 2.98
CA LEU A 376 47.67 -33.93 3.05
C LEU A 376 47.03 -33.21 4.24
N ASP A 377 46.26 -32.17 3.98
CA ASP A 377 45.39 -31.53 4.98
C ASP A 377 43.99 -32.16 4.93
N TRP A 378 43.47 -32.57 6.08
CA TRP A 378 42.19 -33.26 6.19
C TRP A 378 41.17 -32.40 6.93
N PHE A 379 40.40 -31.62 6.16
CA PHE A 379 39.36 -30.72 6.69
C PHE A 379 38.24 -31.45 7.43
N GLY A 380 37.94 -32.70 7.06
CA GLY A 380 36.86 -33.50 7.65
C GLY A 380 35.46 -32.88 7.51
N ASP A 381 34.51 -33.42 8.27
CA ASP A 381 33.21 -32.77 8.47
C ASP A 381 33.26 -31.80 9.65
N TRP A 382 32.37 -30.81 9.64
CA TRP A 382 32.20 -29.92 10.79
C TRP A 382 31.80 -30.68 12.05
N SER A 383 32.48 -30.39 13.15
CA SER A 383 32.12 -30.92 14.47
C SER A 383 30.79 -30.32 14.95
N ASN A 384 30.11 -30.99 15.89
CA ASN A 384 28.90 -30.45 16.52
C ASN A 384 29.12 -29.04 17.11
N SER A 385 30.32 -28.78 17.65
CA SER A 385 30.69 -27.46 18.18
C SER A 385 30.82 -26.39 17.11
N ALA A 386 31.34 -26.74 15.92
CA ALA A 386 31.39 -25.83 14.78
C ALA A 386 29.99 -25.56 14.21
N LEU A 387 29.16 -26.60 14.08
CA LEU A 387 27.74 -26.47 13.68
C LEU A 387 26.96 -25.58 14.66
N PHE A 388 27.15 -25.76 15.97
CA PHE A 388 26.54 -24.92 17.00
C PHE A 388 26.99 -23.46 16.88
N GLN A 389 28.29 -23.19 16.78
CA GLN A 389 28.83 -21.83 16.66
C GLN A 389 28.31 -21.12 15.39
N VAL A 390 28.35 -21.79 14.23
CA VAL A 390 27.83 -21.23 12.97
C VAL A 390 26.32 -21.00 13.05
N GLY A 391 25.57 -21.91 13.70
CA GLY A 391 24.14 -21.73 13.97
C GLY A 391 23.85 -20.50 14.84
N HIS A 392 24.66 -20.27 15.88
CA HIS A 392 24.54 -19.10 16.77
C HIS A 392 24.79 -17.78 16.01
N GLU A 393 25.90 -17.67 15.29
CA GLU A 393 26.25 -16.46 14.53
C GLU A 393 25.23 -16.12 13.45
N LEU A 394 24.77 -17.12 12.67
CA LEU A 394 23.81 -16.89 11.57
C LEU A 394 22.38 -16.63 12.06
N THR A 395 22.02 -17.08 13.26
CA THR A 395 20.72 -16.77 13.87
C THR A 395 20.74 -15.53 14.77
N SER A 396 21.90 -14.89 14.98
CA SER A 396 22.08 -13.71 15.84
C SER A 396 21.12 -12.55 15.53
N MET A 397 20.83 -12.33 14.24
CA MET A 397 19.94 -11.27 13.75
C MET A 397 18.44 -11.60 13.85
N CYS A 398 18.08 -12.77 14.38
CA CYS A 398 16.68 -13.19 14.55
C CYS A 398 16.22 -13.01 16.01
N GLU A 399 14.99 -12.52 16.18
CA GLU A 399 14.31 -12.39 17.47
C GLU A 399 13.79 -13.75 17.95
N ILE A 400 14.69 -14.61 18.43
CA ILE A 400 14.38 -15.97 18.91
C ILE A 400 14.19 -15.99 20.42
N ASP A 401 14.79 -15.06 21.16
CA ASP A 401 14.95 -15.16 22.62
C ASP A 401 13.61 -15.14 23.39
N LYS A 402 13.44 -16.12 24.29
CA LYS A 402 12.32 -16.19 25.24
C LYS A 402 12.87 -16.15 26.67
N PRO A 403 12.62 -15.08 27.46
CA PRO A 403 13.21 -14.93 28.80
C PRO A 403 12.63 -15.92 29.82
N ASP A 404 11.38 -16.35 29.65
CA ASP A 404 10.67 -17.25 30.57
C ASP A 404 10.96 -18.75 30.32
N TYR A 405 11.99 -19.08 29.55
CA TYR A 405 12.34 -20.47 29.23
C TYR A 405 13.16 -21.12 30.36
N THR A 406 12.69 -22.27 30.84
CA THR A 406 13.46 -23.16 31.71
C THR A 406 13.89 -24.40 30.90
N PRO A 407 15.20 -24.72 30.82
CA PRO A 407 15.66 -25.91 30.10
C PRO A 407 15.25 -27.20 30.83
N PRO A 408 14.91 -28.29 30.10
CA PRO A 408 14.57 -29.57 30.71
C PRO A 408 15.80 -30.20 31.37
N ALA A 409 15.60 -30.82 32.54
CA ALA A 409 16.66 -31.45 33.34
C ALA A 409 17.36 -32.66 32.66
N ALA A 410 16.90 -33.07 31.48
CA ALA A 410 17.45 -34.16 30.67
C ALA A 410 17.64 -33.75 29.19
N LEU A 411 17.98 -32.49 28.93
CA LEU A 411 18.31 -32.01 27.59
C LEU A 411 19.54 -32.76 27.04
N ASP A 412 19.40 -33.42 25.89
CA ASP A 412 20.53 -34.10 25.24
C ASP A 412 21.45 -33.06 24.57
N HIS A 413 22.66 -32.91 25.10
CA HIS A 413 23.62 -31.89 24.66
C HIS A 413 24.46 -32.40 23.49
N CYS A 414 24.29 -31.82 22.29
CA CYS A 414 25.15 -32.15 21.14
C CYS A 414 26.57 -31.56 21.25
N CYS A 415 26.80 -30.58 22.13
CA CYS A 415 28.03 -29.79 22.20
C CYS A 415 28.53 -29.61 23.64
N ASP A 416 29.81 -29.90 23.87
CA ASP A 416 30.47 -29.79 25.19
C ASP A 416 30.72 -28.33 25.64
N ARG A 417 30.41 -27.34 24.79
CA ARG A 417 30.64 -25.89 25.05
C ARG A 417 29.38 -25.10 25.38
N LEU A 418 28.27 -25.77 25.72
CA LEU A 418 27.06 -25.06 26.14
C LEU A 418 27.32 -24.22 27.41
N PRO A 419 26.76 -22.99 27.51
CA PRO A 419 26.81 -22.20 28.73
C PRO A 419 26.15 -22.93 29.91
N THR A 420 26.57 -22.60 31.13
CA THR A 420 26.00 -23.19 32.36
C THR A 420 24.53 -22.82 32.58
N GLU A 421 24.09 -21.67 32.05
CA GLU A 421 22.69 -21.27 31.95
C GLU A 421 22.29 -21.34 30.47
N ILE A 422 21.46 -22.33 30.11
CA ILE A 422 21.06 -22.57 28.71
C ILE A 422 19.89 -21.65 28.37
N ALA A 423 20.14 -20.64 27.53
CA ALA A 423 19.08 -19.79 27.01
C ALA A 423 18.20 -20.54 26.01
N TYR A 424 16.97 -20.06 25.78
CA TYR A 424 16.07 -20.63 24.77
C TYR A 424 16.73 -20.70 23.37
N ARG A 425 17.52 -19.68 23.02
CA ARG A 425 18.28 -19.65 21.77
C ARG A 425 19.25 -20.82 21.65
N ASP A 426 19.97 -21.14 22.72
CA ASP A 426 20.94 -22.25 22.73
C ASP A 426 20.24 -23.60 22.61
N ALA A 427 19.06 -23.76 23.22
CA ALA A 427 18.22 -24.94 23.03
C ALA A 427 17.79 -25.10 21.56
N VAL A 428 17.32 -24.02 20.91
CA VAL A 428 16.95 -24.01 19.49
C VAL A 428 18.16 -24.35 18.59
N ILE A 429 19.33 -23.76 18.84
CA ILE A 429 20.58 -24.06 18.10
C ILE A 429 21.01 -25.51 18.31
N ASN A 430 20.91 -26.05 19.53
CA ASN A 430 21.16 -27.46 19.82
C ASN A 430 20.20 -28.37 19.03
N SER A 431 18.91 -28.00 18.89
CA SER A 431 17.95 -28.73 18.05
C SER A 431 18.31 -28.71 16.56
N PHE A 432 18.80 -27.59 16.00
CA PHE A 432 19.31 -27.55 14.61
C PHE A 432 20.44 -28.59 14.39
N VAL A 433 21.39 -28.70 15.33
CA VAL A 433 22.50 -29.66 15.23
C VAL A 433 21.99 -31.11 15.33
N HIS A 434 21.04 -31.39 16.23
CA HIS A 434 20.39 -32.69 16.34
C HIS A 434 19.63 -33.09 15.07
N ILE A 435 18.86 -32.17 14.48
CA ILE A 435 18.12 -32.37 13.23
C ILE A 435 19.07 -32.81 12.10
N HIS A 436 20.19 -32.10 11.91
CA HIS A 436 21.22 -32.46 10.93
C HIS A 436 21.83 -33.85 11.20
N ASN A 437 22.16 -34.13 12.47
CA ASN A 437 22.71 -35.41 12.88
C ASN A 437 21.73 -36.59 12.73
N ILE A 438 20.41 -36.37 12.85
CA ILE A 438 19.38 -37.39 12.57
C ILE A 438 19.38 -37.80 11.11
N VAL A 439 19.49 -36.84 10.18
CA VAL A 439 19.57 -37.13 8.73
C VAL A 439 20.84 -37.91 8.43
N ARG A 440 21.99 -37.50 8.98
CA ARG A 440 23.27 -38.22 8.84
C ARG A 440 23.19 -39.66 9.38
N LYS A 441 22.64 -39.86 10.58
CA LYS A 441 22.42 -41.19 11.19
C LYS A 441 21.47 -42.05 10.32
N THR A 442 20.44 -41.44 9.74
CA THR A 442 19.48 -42.12 8.87
C THR A 442 20.15 -42.56 7.56
N ASN A 443 20.99 -41.73 6.92
CA ASN A 443 21.72 -42.14 5.72
C ASN A 443 22.70 -43.28 5.97
N VAL A 444 23.40 -43.31 7.12
CA VAL A 444 24.22 -44.45 7.50
C VAL A 444 23.38 -45.72 7.69
N ALA A 445 22.16 -45.61 8.22
CA ALA A 445 21.25 -46.74 8.39
C ALA A 445 20.67 -47.26 7.05
N GLU A 446 20.29 -46.37 6.13
CA GLU A 446 19.77 -46.74 4.81
C GLU A 446 20.87 -47.30 3.89
N SER A 447 22.06 -46.68 3.89
CA SER A 447 23.23 -47.20 3.16
C SER A 447 23.60 -48.64 3.60
N ARG A 448 23.52 -48.94 4.90
CA ARG A 448 23.71 -50.31 5.44
C ARG A 448 22.65 -51.32 4.99
N LYS A 449 21.47 -50.87 4.57
CA LYS A 449 20.42 -51.73 3.97
C LYS A 449 20.63 -51.94 2.46
N GLY A 450 21.61 -51.28 1.86
CA GLY A 450 21.81 -51.25 0.40
C GLY A 450 20.89 -50.25 -0.32
N HIS A 451 20.24 -49.34 0.41
CA HIS A 451 19.51 -48.23 -0.21
C HIS A 451 20.48 -47.09 -0.57
N ARG A 452 20.23 -46.43 -1.70
CA ARG A 452 20.98 -45.24 -2.12
C ARG A 452 20.70 -44.06 -1.18
N VAL A 453 21.73 -43.28 -0.92
CA VAL A 453 21.65 -42.12 -0.03
C VAL A 453 22.37 -40.94 -0.62
N MET A 454 21.81 -39.75 -0.39
CA MET A 454 22.43 -38.48 -0.75
C MET A 454 23.60 -38.15 0.19
N ALA A 455 24.65 -37.53 -0.36
CA ALA A 455 25.73 -36.97 0.44
C ALA A 455 25.25 -35.71 1.19
N ILE A 456 25.19 -35.78 2.52
CA ILE A 456 24.87 -34.64 3.38
C ILE A 456 26.15 -33.84 3.63
N THR A 457 26.07 -32.53 3.43
CA THR A 457 27.21 -31.60 3.55
C THR A 457 26.85 -30.40 4.42
N PRO A 458 27.82 -29.65 4.98
CA PRO A 458 27.56 -28.44 5.76
C PRO A 458 26.72 -27.38 5.03
N ARG A 459 26.74 -27.33 3.69
CA ARG A 459 25.86 -26.44 2.92
C ARG A 459 24.36 -26.71 3.15
N HIS A 460 23.97 -27.94 3.48
CA HIS A 460 22.57 -28.26 3.84
C HIS A 460 22.18 -27.72 5.21
N PHE A 461 23.13 -27.66 6.15
CA PHE A 461 22.92 -27.04 7.45
C PHE A 461 22.75 -25.52 7.32
N LEU A 462 23.60 -24.88 6.52
CA LEU A 462 23.44 -23.47 6.15
C LEU A 462 22.13 -23.19 5.43
N ASP A 463 21.71 -24.07 4.51
CA ASP A 463 20.44 -23.94 3.79
C ASP A 463 19.23 -24.06 4.72
N MET A 464 19.25 -24.96 5.69
CA MET A 464 18.24 -25.06 6.75
C MET A 464 18.17 -23.78 7.59
N ILE A 465 19.31 -23.20 7.97
CA ILE A 465 19.31 -21.92 8.70
C ILE A 465 18.74 -20.80 7.82
N ASN A 466 19.13 -20.72 6.55
CA ASN A 466 18.61 -19.70 5.63
C ASN A 466 17.10 -19.82 5.41
N HIS A 467 16.56 -21.03 5.20
CA HIS A 467 15.11 -21.26 5.15
C HIS A 467 14.43 -20.87 6.47
N PHE A 468 15.03 -21.17 7.62
CA PHE A 468 14.50 -20.76 8.93
C PHE A 468 14.44 -19.24 9.03
N VAL A 469 15.55 -18.52 8.77
CA VAL A 469 15.59 -17.04 8.83
C VAL A 469 14.54 -16.43 7.91
N MET A 470 14.44 -16.92 6.66
CA MET A 470 13.49 -16.42 5.67
C MET A 470 12.03 -16.64 6.09
N ILE A 471 11.66 -17.88 6.45
CA ILE A 471 10.28 -18.22 6.81
C ILE A 471 9.90 -17.62 8.17
N SER A 472 10.84 -17.55 9.11
CA SER A 472 10.62 -16.93 10.42
C SER A 472 10.38 -15.43 10.30
N LYS A 473 11.02 -14.76 9.31
CA LYS A 473 10.69 -13.38 8.95
C LYS A 473 9.33 -13.29 8.26
N GLU A 474 9.12 -14.01 7.16
CA GLU A 474 7.85 -14.04 6.40
C GLU A 474 6.64 -14.21 7.33
N LYS A 475 6.73 -15.16 8.27
CA LYS A 475 5.63 -15.48 9.19
C LYS A 475 5.52 -14.54 10.39
N ARG A 476 6.61 -13.89 10.86
CA ARG A 476 6.46 -12.78 11.82
C ARG A 476 5.84 -11.56 11.16
N ASP A 477 6.28 -11.18 9.96
CA ASP A 477 5.77 -10.02 9.23
C ASP A 477 4.26 -10.21 8.94
N GLU A 478 3.84 -11.38 8.42
CA GLU A 478 2.42 -11.73 8.22
C GLU A 478 1.59 -11.64 9.51
N LEU A 479 2.08 -12.22 10.62
CA LEU A 479 1.37 -12.22 11.91
C LEU A 479 1.32 -10.82 12.54
N ALA A 480 2.38 -10.02 12.40
CA ALA A 480 2.46 -8.66 12.93
C ALA A 480 1.49 -7.73 12.20
N ASP A 481 1.43 -7.78 10.87
CA ASP A 481 0.47 -7.00 10.08
C ASP A 481 -0.97 -7.36 10.46
N GLU A 482 -1.32 -8.65 10.50
CA GLU A 482 -2.67 -9.09 10.89
C GLU A 482 -3.00 -8.70 12.35
N GLN A 483 -2.05 -8.80 13.28
CA GLN A 483 -2.22 -8.36 14.66
C GLN A 483 -2.41 -6.84 14.78
N ILE A 484 -1.66 -6.03 14.02
CA ILE A 484 -1.78 -4.56 14.00
C ILE A 484 -3.14 -4.15 13.44
N HIS A 485 -3.56 -4.72 12.30
CA HIS A 485 -4.86 -4.44 11.69
C HIS A 485 -6.02 -4.80 12.63
N LEU A 486 -5.97 -5.97 13.27
CA LEU A 486 -6.99 -6.45 14.18
C LEU A 486 -7.04 -5.64 15.49
N ASN A 487 -5.89 -5.32 16.10
CA ASN A 487 -5.83 -4.49 17.30
C ASN A 487 -6.32 -3.06 17.03
N ASN A 488 -6.00 -2.47 15.87
CA ASN A 488 -6.53 -1.17 15.47
C ASN A 488 -8.07 -1.22 15.28
N GLY A 489 -8.59 -2.29 14.68
CA GLY A 489 -10.03 -2.52 14.55
C GLY A 489 -10.75 -2.64 15.90
N LEU A 490 -10.24 -3.49 16.80
CA LEU A 490 -10.75 -3.62 18.18
C LEU A 490 -10.71 -2.29 18.94
N ARG A 491 -9.62 -1.52 18.80
CA ARG A 491 -9.51 -0.19 19.42
C ARG A 491 -10.60 0.76 18.91
N LYS A 492 -10.82 0.83 17.59
CA LYS A 492 -11.88 1.66 16.99
C LYS A 492 -13.29 1.24 17.42
N ILE A 493 -13.56 -0.06 17.59
CA ILE A 493 -14.84 -0.54 18.15
C ILE A 493 -15.01 -0.08 19.60
N ASN A 494 -13.99 -0.22 20.45
CA ASN A 494 -14.04 0.20 21.85
C ASN A 494 -14.19 1.73 21.99
N GLU A 495 -13.47 2.51 21.18
CA GLU A 495 -13.65 3.97 21.07
C GLU A 495 -15.08 4.33 20.66
N THR A 496 -15.69 3.58 19.73
CA THR A 496 -17.09 3.76 19.33
C THR A 496 -18.05 3.40 20.46
N GLU A 497 -17.82 2.30 21.20
CA GLU A 497 -18.63 1.92 22.36
C GLU A 497 -18.60 3.00 23.45
N GLN A 498 -17.43 3.61 23.70
CA GLN A 498 -17.31 4.74 24.62
C GLN A 498 -18.08 5.98 24.13
N GLN A 499 -17.95 6.35 22.85
CA GLN A 499 -18.70 7.47 22.26
C GLN A 499 -20.22 7.27 22.36
N VAL A 500 -20.72 6.04 22.19
CA VAL A 500 -22.15 5.74 22.35
C VAL A 500 -22.60 5.88 23.79
N LYS A 501 -21.79 5.48 24.78
CA LYS A 501 -22.09 5.70 26.20
C LYS A 501 -22.15 7.20 26.54
N GLU A 502 -21.26 8.01 25.98
CA GLU A 502 -21.27 9.47 26.14
C GLU A 502 -22.49 10.13 25.48
N LEU A 503 -22.84 9.72 24.25
CA LEU A 503 -24.05 10.18 23.57
C LEU A 503 -25.33 9.78 24.31
N GLN A 504 -25.41 8.56 24.85
CA GLN A 504 -26.54 8.11 25.65
C GLN A 504 -26.70 8.94 26.93
N LYS A 505 -25.59 9.35 27.57
CA LYS A 505 -25.61 10.25 28.73
C LYS A 505 -26.13 11.64 28.35
N SER A 506 -25.62 12.21 27.25
CA SER A 506 -26.06 13.53 26.76
C SER A 506 -27.52 13.54 26.31
N LEU A 507 -27.99 12.45 25.70
CA LEU A 507 -29.39 12.25 25.33
C LEU A 507 -30.32 12.28 26.56
N ASN A 508 -29.96 11.54 27.62
CA ASN A 508 -30.71 11.54 28.88
C ASN A 508 -30.73 12.92 29.56
N GLU A 509 -29.62 13.67 29.48
CA GLU A 509 -29.52 15.06 29.98
C GLU A 509 -30.46 16.00 29.18
N LYS A 510 -30.43 15.95 27.84
CA LYS A 510 -31.34 16.73 26.96
C LYS A 510 -32.82 16.34 27.12
N GLU A 511 -33.14 15.06 27.36
CA GLU A 511 -34.51 14.63 27.69
C GLU A 511 -35.03 15.28 28.98
N LEU A 512 -34.19 15.39 30.00
CA LEU A 512 -34.55 15.97 31.29
C LEU A 512 -34.75 17.49 31.16
N ASP A 513 -33.86 18.18 30.46
CA ASP A 513 -33.98 19.61 30.19
C ASP A 513 -35.20 19.93 29.31
N LEU A 514 -35.50 19.11 28.29
CA LEU A 514 -36.71 19.27 27.48
C LEU A 514 -37.98 19.17 28.33
N ARG A 515 -38.07 18.16 29.21
CA ARG A 515 -39.20 18.01 30.13
C ARG A 515 -39.34 19.20 31.07
N LYS A 516 -38.22 19.74 31.55
CA LYS A 516 -38.21 20.93 32.42
C LYS A 516 -38.74 22.16 31.67
N LYS A 517 -38.21 22.44 30.47
CA LYS A 517 -38.64 23.57 29.62
C LYS A 517 -40.11 23.45 29.18
N GLN A 518 -40.56 22.26 28.80
CA GLN A 518 -41.98 22.00 28.50
C GLN A 518 -42.87 22.18 29.75
N GLY A 519 -42.39 21.82 30.94
CA GLY A 519 -43.09 22.08 32.20
C GLY A 519 -43.23 23.57 32.52
N GLU A 520 -42.13 24.32 32.40
CA GLU A 520 -42.08 25.78 32.57
C GLU A 520 -43.02 26.49 31.57
N ALA A 521 -42.97 26.11 30.30
CA ALA A 521 -43.84 26.63 29.25
C ALA A 521 -45.33 26.34 29.50
N ASN A 522 -45.69 25.11 29.90
CA ASN A 522 -47.07 24.76 30.23
C ASN A 522 -47.60 25.56 31.43
N ALA A 523 -46.76 25.81 32.44
CA ALA A 523 -47.14 26.66 33.57
C ALA A 523 -47.38 28.13 33.16
N LYS A 524 -46.50 28.69 32.30
CA LYS A 524 -46.67 30.04 31.73
C LYS A 524 -47.93 30.16 30.87
N SER A 525 -48.23 29.15 30.04
CA SER A 525 -49.47 29.09 29.25
C SER A 525 -50.72 29.05 30.14
N GLN A 526 -50.71 28.29 31.24
CA GLN A 526 -51.83 28.27 32.19
C GLN A 526 -52.05 29.62 32.90
N LEU A 527 -50.97 30.32 33.25
CA LEU A 527 -51.04 31.68 33.81
C LEU A 527 -51.61 32.68 32.78
N MET A 528 -51.08 32.67 31.55
CA MET A 528 -51.56 33.50 30.45
C MET A 528 -53.05 33.28 30.15
N LEU A 529 -53.51 32.02 30.11
CA LEU A 529 -54.93 31.68 29.94
C LEU A 529 -55.81 32.09 31.13
N GLY A 530 -55.24 32.22 32.34
CA GLY A 530 -55.90 32.81 33.50
C GLY A 530 -56.08 34.32 33.32
N ASP A 531 -54.98 35.01 33.07
CA ASP A 531 -54.92 36.47 32.86
C ASP A 531 -55.80 36.92 31.69
N GLN A 532 -55.81 36.17 30.59
CA GLN A 532 -56.63 36.46 29.41
C GLN A 532 -58.13 36.35 29.72
N ARG A 533 -58.55 35.36 30.53
CA ARG A 533 -59.93 35.25 31.01
C ARG A 533 -60.30 36.35 32.00
N GLU A 534 -59.37 36.78 32.84
CA GLU A 534 -59.57 37.91 33.75
C GLU A 534 -59.74 39.21 32.94
N ALA A 535 -58.84 39.47 32.00
CA ALA A 535 -58.91 40.61 31.07
C ALA A 535 -60.20 40.62 30.24
N GLU A 536 -60.66 39.49 29.68
CA GLU A 536 -61.93 39.41 28.95
C GLU A 536 -63.15 39.72 29.83
N ASN A 537 -63.16 39.26 31.09
CA ASN A 537 -64.24 39.56 32.03
C ASN A 537 -64.25 41.04 32.42
N GLU A 538 -63.09 41.62 32.74
CA GLU A 538 -62.93 43.05 33.06
C GLU A 538 -63.25 43.95 31.84
N LYS A 539 -62.94 43.49 30.62
CA LYS A 539 -63.31 44.17 29.37
C LYS A 539 -64.82 44.16 29.14
N ARG A 540 -65.49 43.02 29.33
CA ARG A 540 -66.95 42.91 29.23
C ARG A 540 -67.68 43.76 30.28
N THR A 541 -67.19 43.82 31.52
CA THR A 541 -67.77 44.69 32.56
C THR A 541 -67.53 46.16 32.25
N SER A 542 -66.34 46.53 31.78
CA SER A 542 -66.00 47.89 31.31
C SER A 542 -66.87 48.33 30.13
N GLU A 543 -67.08 47.50 29.11
CA GLU A 543 -67.99 47.79 27.98
C GLU A 543 -69.44 48.03 28.44
N THR A 544 -69.92 47.21 29.39
CA THR A 544 -71.26 47.36 29.97
C THR A 544 -71.38 48.67 30.75
N LEU A 545 -70.36 49.01 31.54
CA LEU A 545 -70.31 50.26 32.32
C LEU A 545 -70.19 51.50 31.40
N GLN A 546 -69.37 51.44 30.35
CA GLN A 546 -69.27 52.51 29.35
C GLN A 546 -70.59 52.75 28.60
N LYS A 547 -71.34 51.68 28.31
CA LYS A 547 -72.68 51.78 27.71
C LYS A 547 -73.66 52.51 28.65
N GLN A 548 -73.68 52.14 29.93
CA GLN A 548 -74.49 52.81 30.96
C GLN A 548 -74.12 54.29 31.12
N ILE A 549 -72.82 54.61 31.19
CA ILE A 549 -72.32 56.00 31.24
C ILE A 549 -72.79 56.80 30.01
N ARG A 550 -72.79 56.20 28.81
CA ARG A 550 -73.22 56.87 27.57
C ARG A 550 -74.73 57.13 27.56
N GLU A 551 -75.54 56.18 28.04
CA GLU A 551 -77.00 56.33 28.16
C GLU A 551 -77.37 57.38 29.22
N GLU A 552 -76.68 57.39 30.36
CA GLU A 552 -76.89 58.37 31.43
C GLU A 552 -76.46 59.78 31.03
N LYS A 553 -75.31 59.96 30.35
CA LYS A 553 -74.90 61.27 29.82
C LYS A 553 -75.90 61.83 28.79
N GLN A 554 -76.44 60.99 27.90
CA GLN A 554 -77.53 61.43 27.00
C GLN A 554 -78.82 61.79 27.73
N CYS A 555 -79.13 61.16 28.87
CA CYS A 555 -80.28 61.50 29.69
C CYS A 555 -80.10 62.86 30.40
N ILE A 556 -78.90 63.12 30.92
CA ILE A 556 -78.50 64.41 31.52
C ILE A 556 -78.62 65.54 30.49
N ASP A 557 -78.04 65.38 29.30
CA ASP A 557 -78.11 66.40 28.23
C ASP A 557 -79.56 66.71 27.82
N ARG A 558 -80.43 65.70 27.70
CA ARG A 558 -81.86 65.92 27.39
C ARG A 558 -82.55 66.74 28.48
N LYS A 559 -82.41 66.35 29.75
CA LYS A 559 -83.02 67.06 30.89
C LYS A 559 -82.49 68.48 31.05
N LYS A 560 -81.20 68.70 30.81
CA LYS A 560 -80.56 70.03 30.82
C LYS A 560 -81.18 70.96 29.77
N ASN A 561 -81.32 70.48 28.53
CA ASN A 561 -81.96 71.23 27.45
C ASN A 561 -83.44 71.55 27.74
N GLU A 562 -84.17 70.67 28.43
CA GLU A 562 -85.56 70.93 28.85
C GLU A 562 -85.64 72.06 29.90
N VAL A 563 -84.76 72.07 30.90
CA VAL A 563 -84.68 73.13 31.91
C VAL A 563 -84.29 74.48 31.30
N GLU A 564 -83.31 74.52 30.39
CA GLU A 564 -82.89 75.74 29.70
C GLU A 564 -84.01 76.32 28.81
N ARG A 565 -84.79 75.45 28.13
CA ARG A 565 -85.93 75.87 27.29
C ARG A 565 -87.03 76.52 28.12
N GLU A 566 -87.44 75.91 29.24
CA GLU A 566 -88.49 76.48 30.11
C GLU A 566 -88.05 77.80 30.76
N LEU A 567 -86.76 77.98 31.06
CA LEU A 567 -86.23 79.23 31.61
C LEU A 567 -86.17 80.38 30.58
N ALA A 568 -86.14 80.07 29.28
CA ALA A 568 -85.98 81.05 28.22
C ALA A 568 -87.27 81.85 27.90
N GLU A 569 -88.46 81.29 28.18
CA GLU A 569 -89.74 81.92 27.81
C GLU A 569 -90.08 83.16 28.66
N VAL A 570 -89.71 83.18 29.94
CA VAL A 570 -90.17 84.20 30.90
C VAL A 570 -89.14 85.33 31.12
N LYS A 571 -87.84 85.07 30.92
CA LYS A 571 -86.77 86.08 31.03
C LYS A 571 -86.99 87.34 30.18
N PRO A 572 -87.44 87.27 28.90
CA PRO A 572 -87.63 88.47 28.07
C PRO A 572 -88.69 89.42 28.64
N ALA A 573 -89.80 88.89 29.14
CA ALA A 573 -90.92 89.67 29.67
C ALA A 573 -90.52 90.49 30.92
N VAL A 574 -89.65 89.92 31.78
CA VAL A 574 -89.13 90.60 32.97
C VAL A 574 -88.25 91.80 32.60
N GLU A 575 -87.35 91.65 31.63
CA GLU A 575 -86.44 92.73 31.24
C GLU A 575 -87.13 93.82 30.39
N GLU A 576 -88.12 93.46 29.57
CA GLU A 576 -89.00 94.45 28.93
C GLU A 576 -89.73 95.31 29.98
N ALA A 577 -90.22 94.68 31.05
CA ALA A 577 -90.93 95.37 32.11
C ALA A 577 -90.03 96.26 32.99
N LYS A 578 -88.80 95.81 33.32
CA LYS A 578 -87.79 96.66 34.01
C LYS A 578 -87.41 97.87 33.17
N SER A 579 -87.20 97.69 31.87
CA SER A 579 -86.90 98.77 30.93
C SER A 579 -88.01 99.85 30.94
N ALA A 580 -89.28 99.43 30.89
CA ALA A 580 -90.43 100.34 30.96
C ALA A 580 -90.50 101.17 32.26
N VAL A 581 -90.11 100.61 33.41
CA VAL A 581 -90.05 101.34 34.69
C VAL A 581 -88.91 102.35 34.73
N SER A 582 -87.78 102.08 34.07
CA SER A 582 -86.64 103.02 34.03
C SER A 582 -86.96 104.35 33.34
N GLY A 583 -87.96 104.38 32.44
CA GLY A 583 -88.36 105.56 31.68
C GLY A 583 -89.23 106.60 32.41
N ILE A 584 -89.60 106.35 33.67
CA ILE A 584 -90.52 107.22 34.43
C ILE A 584 -89.84 108.54 34.83
N LYS A 585 -90.38 109.68 34.38
CA LYS A 585 -89.79 111.00 34.67
C LYS A 585 -90.14 111.46 36.08
N ARG A 586 -89.17 112.06 36.77
CA ARG A 586 -89.30 112.53 38.18
C ARG A 586 -90.48 113.48 38.41
N ALA A 587 -90.93 114.23 37.39
CA ALA A 587 -92.12 115.08 37.44
C ALA A 587 -93.43 114.28 37.60
N GLN A 588 -93.56 113.13 36.94
CA GLN A 588 -94.77 112.28 36.99
C GLN A 588 -94.94 111.59 38.36
N LEU A 589 -93.84 111.34 39.07
CA LEU A 589 -93.86 110.89 40.47
C LEU A 589 -94.33 112.00 41.44
N VAL A 590 -94.04 113.27 41.13
CA VAL A 590 -94.51 114.42 41.94
C VAL A 590 -96.03 114.60 41.81
N GLU A 591 -96.60 114.30 40.65
CA GLU A 591 -98.05 114.30 40.40
C GLU A 591 -98.77 113.34 41.36
N VAL A 592 -98.42 112.04 41.35
CA VAL A 592 -98.98 111.03 42.27
C VAL A 592 -98.75 111.41 43.74
N ARG A 593 -97.57 111.96 44.08
CA ARG A 593 -97.25 112.46 45.43
C ARG A 593 -98.11 113.65 45.86
N SER A 594 -98.69 114.42 44.94
CA SER A 594 -99.46 115.64 45.27
C SER A 594 -100.92 115.35 45.68
N MET A 595 -101.47 114.19 45.29
CA MET A 595 -102.89 113.85 45.46
C MET A 595 -103.30 113.67 46.93
N ALA A 596 -104.32 114.43 47.36
CA ALA A 596 -104.91 114.31 48.69
C ALA A 596 -105.82 113.07 48.83
N SER A 597 -106.54 112.72 47.77
CA SER A 597 -107.31 111.47 47.62
C SER A 597 -107.14 110.95 46.19
N PRO A 598 -106.51 109.79 45.96
CA PRO A 598 -106.22 109.28 44.62
C PRO A 598 -107.43 108.51 44.03
N PRO A 599 -107.49 108.32 42.70
CA PRO A 599 -108.38 107.33 42.08
C PRO A 599 -108.07 105.90 42.56
N ASN A 600 -109.11 105.04 42.63
CA ASN A 600 -109.00 103.67 43.15
C ASN A 600 -107.90 102.84 42.44
N ALA A 601 -107.81 102.95 41.11
CA ALA A 601 -106.79 102.26 40.30
C ALA A 601 -105.35 102.65 40.67
N VAL A 602 -105.10 103.91 41.06
CA VAL A 602 -103.77 104.40 41.48
C VAL A 602 -103.44 103.90 42.89
N LYS A 603 -104.44 103.86 43.78
CA LYS A 603 -104.30 103.31 45.14
C LYS A 603 -103.91 101.83 45.09
N ILE A 604 -104.67 101.01 44.35
CA ILE A 604 -104.43 99.57 44.20
C ILE A 604 -103.06 99.31 43.56
N ALA A 605 -102.71 100.03 42.48
CA ALA A 605 -101.40 99.90 41.84
C ALA A 605 -100.25 100.12 42.84
N MET A 606 -100.33 101.17 43.66
CA MET A 606 -99.31 101.49 44.65
C MET A 606 -99.26 100.50 45.83
N GLU A 607 -100.41 100.02 46.31
CA GLU A 607 -100.48 98.96 47.32
C GLU A 607 -99.77 97.69 46.86
N VAL A 608 -100.02 97.26 45.62
CA VAL A 608 -99.41 96.08 45.00
C VAL A 608 -97.89 96.22 44.86
N ILE A 609 -97.39 97.38 44.44
CA ILE A 609 -95.94 97.63 44.32
C ILE A 609 -95.28 97.64 45.71
N CYS A 610 -95.91 98.24 46.71
CA CYS A 610 -95.41 98.21 48.09
C CYS A 610 -95.41 96.78 48.66
N LEU A 611 -96.42 95.96 48.34
CA LEU A 611 -96.52 94.57 48.76
C LEU A 611 -95.41 93.69 48.14
N LEU A 612 -95.07 93.88 46.86
CA LEU A 612 -93.91 93.25 46.24
C LEU A 612 -92.58 93.68 46.85
N LEU A 613 -92.45 94.96 47.24
CA LEU A 613 -91.27 95.48 47.95
C LEU A 613 -91.23 95.11 49.45
N GLY A 614 -92.18 94.30 49.94
CA GLY A 614 -92.21 93.78 51.31
C GLY A 614 -92.82 94.70 52.38
N GLU A 615 -93.39 95.85 51.99
CA GLU A 615 -93.92 96.87 52.90
C GLU A 615 -95.40 96.57 53.22
N LYS A 616 -95.75 96.43 54.51
CA LYS A 616 -97.04 95.84 54.96
C LYS A 616 -98.19 96.85 55.23
N GLN A 617 -98.07 98.13 54.86
CA GLN A 617 -99.06 99.16 55.22
C GLN A 617 -99.96 99.60 54.06
N THR A 618 -101.28 99.54 54.28
CA THR A 618 -102.34 99.78 53.28
C THR A 618 -103.00 101.17 53.36
N GLU A 619 -102.58 102.04 54.29
CA GLU A 619 -103.08 103.42 54.33
C GLU A 619 -102.34 104.33 53.34
N TRP A 620 -103.09 105.07 52.52
CA TRP A 620 -102.54 106.01 51.53
C TRP A 620 -101.54 107.02 52.11
N LYS A 621 -101.75 107.42 53.38
CA LYS A 621 -100.85 108.34 54.09
C LYS A 621 -99.44 107.77 54.31
N SER A 622 -99.35 106.46 54.56
CA SER A 622 -98.07 105.74 54.68
C SER A 622 -97.44 105.47 53.30
N ILE A 623 -98.23 105.04 52.32
CA ILE A 623 -97.78 104.84 50.92
C ILE A 623 -97.17 106.13 50.36
N ARG A 624 -97.79 107.29 50.63
CA ARG A 624 -97.25 108.61 50.27
C ARG A 624 -95.90 108.91 50.90
N SER A 625 -95.62 108.41 52.11
CA SER A 625 -94.31 108.55 52.77
C SER A 625 -93.23 107.65 52.14
N ILE A 626 -93.61 106.50 51.55
CA ILE A 626 -92.69 105.63 50.83
C ILE A 626 -92.27 106.30 49.51
N LEU A 627 -93.23 106.92 48.79
CA LEU A 627 -93.00 107.71 47.56
C LEU A 627 -92.17 109.00 47.76
N VAL A 628 -91.98 109.47 49.00
CA VAL A 628 -91.10 110.62 49.30
C VAL A 628 -89.62 110.24 49.26
N LYS A 629 -89.28 108.95 49.47
CA LYS A 629 -87.89 108.48 49.42
C LYS A 629 -87.37 108.47 47.98
N GLY A 630 -86.17 109.02 47.79
CA GLY A 630 -85.57 109.21 46.46
C GLY A 630 -85.10 107.93 45.76
N ASP A 631 -85.11 106.79 46.45
CA ASP A 631 -84.61 105.47 46.01
C ASP A 631 -85.70 104.55 45.41
N PHE A 632 -86.97 104.98 45.40
CA PHE A 632 -88.12 104.13 45.09
C PHE A 632 -88.01 103.39 43.73
N ILE A 633 -87.59 104.08 42.66
CA ILE A 633 -87.39 103.46 41.33
C ILE A 633 -86.21 102.49 41.33
N SER A 634 -85.12 102.80 42.05
CA SER A 634 -83.95 101.92 42.14
C SER A 634 -84.27 100.60 42.83
N ARG A 635 -85.12 100.62 43.87
CA ARG A 635 -85.63 99.41 44.54
C ARG A 635 -86.42 98.48 43.60
N ILE A 636 -87.14 99.03 42.63
CA ILE A 636 -87.90 98.25 41.63
C ILE A 636 -86.97 97.64 40.58
N LEU A 637 -85.95 98.38 40.13
CA LEU A 637 -84.97 97.91 39.13
C LEU A 637 -84.01 96.84 39.69
N GLN A 638 -83.63 96.94 40.97
CA GLN A 638 -82.70 96.02 41.65
C GLN A 638 -83.40 94.88 42.42
N PHE A 639 -84.71 94.69 42.21
CA PHE A 639 -85.46 93.65 42.90
C PHE A 639 -85.02 92.25 42.44
N ASN A 640 -84.64 91.40 43.39
CA ASN A 640 -84.35 89.99 43.11
C ASN A 640 -85.65 89.17 43.14
N THR A 641 -86.05 88.61 41.99
CA THR A 641 -87.27 87.84 41.85
C THR A 641 -87.27 86.54 42.68
N ASP A 642 -86.10 86.01 43.02
CA ASP A 642 -85.94 84.84 43.91
C ASP A 642 -86.43 85.12 45.36
N SER A 643 -86.63 86.39 45.73
CA SER A 643 -87.09 86.80 47.07
C SER A 643 -88.61 86.80 47.25
N ILE A 644 -89.40 86.49 46.22
CA ILE A 644 -90.86 86.39 46.31
C ILE A 644 -91.24 85.07 47.02
N THR A 645 -91.44 85.15 48.33
CA THR A 645 -91.95 84.02 49.13
C THR A 645 -93.38 83.63 48.70
N PRO A 646 -93.78 82.35 48.84
CA PRO A 646 -95.13 81.88 48.48
C PRO A 646 -96.29 82.69 49.09
N GLU A 647 -96.12 83.20 50.32
CA GLU A 647 -97.10 84.05 51.00
C GLU A 647 -97.40 85.38 50.28
N ILE A 648 -96.46 85.90 49.48
CA ILE A 648 -96.60 87.13 48.71
C ILE A 648 -97.38 86.83 47.43
N THR A 649 -97.04 85.73 46.75
CA THR A 649 -97.75 85.23 45.55
C THR A 649 -99.23 84.94 45.83
N GLU A 650 -99.55 84.36 46.99
CA GLU A 650 -100.92 84.05 47.37
C GLU A 650 -101.76 85.30 47.70
N LYS A 651 -101.14 86.33 48.31
CA LYS A 651 -101.79 87.64 48.50
C LYS A 651 -101.95 88.40 47.19
N MET A 652 -101.02 88.26 46.24
CA MET A 652 -101.10 88.89 44.92
C MET A 652 -102.30 88.40 44.09
N LYS A 653 -102.69 87.12 44.18
CA LYS A 653 -103.88 86.59 43.48
C LYS A 653 -105.16 87.40 43.73
N GLN A 654 -105.34 87.91 44.95
CA GLN A 654 -106.52 88.72 45.33
C GLN A 654 -106.59 90.06 44.57
N TYR A 655 -105.48 90.53 44.01
CA TYR A 655 -105.40 91.68 43.14
C TYR A 655 -105.45 91.29 41.64
N GLU A 656 -104.97 90.09 41.30
CA GLU A 656 -104.97 89.51 39.94
C GLU A 656 -106.38 89.35 39.36
N ASP A 657 -107.36 88.97 40.20
CA ASP A 657 -108.77 88.84 39.81
C ASP A 657 -109.55 90.18 39.77
N ASN A 658 -108.92 91.32 40.11
CA ASN A 658 -109.60 92.62 40.21
C ASN A 658 -109.65 93.35 38.85
N PRO A 659 -110.85 93.64 38.29
CA PRO A 659 -110.97 94.26 36.97
C PRO A 659 -110.43 95.71 36.89
N ASP A 660 -110.12 96.37 38.01
CA ASP A 660 -109.45 97.68 38.01
C ASP A 660 -107.91 97.61 37.99
N TRP A 661 -107.31 96.42 38.14
CA TRP A 661 -105.86 96.19 38.13
C TRP A 661 -105.34 95.78 36.74
N GLU A 662 -105.76 96.51 35.70
CA GLU A 662 -105.28 96.33 34.34
C GLU A 662 -104.42 97.49 33.85
N PHE A 663 -103.34 97.19 33.10
CA PHE A 663 -102.35 98.16 32.63
C PHE A 663 -103.00 99.37 31.94
N GLU A 664 -103.92 99.12 31.00
CA GLU A 664 -104.63 100.17 30.25
C GLU A 664 -105.49 101.09 31.13
N LYS A 665 -106.08 100.56 32.20
CA LYS A 665 -106.89 101.35 33.16
C LYS A 665 -105.99 102.16 34.09
N VAL A 666 -104.96 101.54 34.66
CA VAL A 666 -104.03 102.20 35.59
C VAL A 666 -103.22 103.29 34.88
N ASN A 667 -102.71 103.01 33.67
CA ASN A 667 -101.94 103.97 32.87
C ASN A 667 -102.78 105.20 32.48
N ARG A 668 -104.08 105.02 32.24
CA ARG A 668 -105.03 106.12 31.97
C ARG A 668 -105.34 106.97 33.21
N ALA A 669 -105.26 106.38 34.41
CA ALA A 669 -105.45 107.09 35.68
C ALA A 669 -104.15 107.75 36.21
N SER A 670 -102.98 107.19 35.88
CA SER A 670 -101.66 107.74 36.15
C SER A 670 -100.61 107.12 35.22
N VAL A 671 -99.99 107.97 34.39
CA VAL A 671 -98.92 107.56 33.46
C VAL A 671 -97.68 107.02 34.19
N ALA A 672 -97.48 107.40 35.46
CA ALA A 672 -96.40 106.87 36.29
C ALA A 672 -96.68 105.45 36.83
N CYS A 673 -97.94 105.10 37.09
CA CYS A 673 -98.30 103.85 37.75
C CYS A 673 -98.48 102.68 36.75
N GLY A 674 -98.83 102.96 35.49
CA GLY A 674 -98.98 101.94 34.44
C GLY A 674 -97.76 101.03 34.29
N PRO A 675 -96.55 101.56 33.99
CA PRO A 675 -95.35 100.75 33.80
C PRO A 675 -94.98 99.91 35.02
N MET A 676 -95.23 100.42 36.23
CA MET A 676 -94.95 99.70 37.47
C MET A 676 -95.87 98.49 37.68
N VAL A 677 -97.13 98.55 37.23
CA VAL A 677 -98.05 97.40 37.24
C VAL A 677 -97.65 96.35 36.20
N LYS A 678 -97.16 96.76 35.02
CA LYS A 678 -96.61 95.80 34.02
C LYS A 678 -95.40 95.05 34.58
N TRP A 679 -94.52 95.74 35.32
CA TRP A 679 -93.43 95.09 36.06
C TRP A 679 -93.93 94.16 37.17
N ALA A 680 -94.92 94.57 37.96
CA ALA A 680 -95.48 93.73 39.02
C ALA A 680 -96.06 92.41 38.49
N LYS A 681 -96.76 92.42 37.34
CA LYS A 681 -97.24 91.21 36.67
C LYS A 681 -96.06 90.31 36.21
N ALA A 682 -95.07 90.87 35.51
CA ALA A 682 -93.93 90.09 35.00
C ALA A 682 -93.07 89.42 36.10
N GLN A 683 -92.89 90.07 37.25
CA GLN A 683 -92.19 89.49 38.40
C GLN A 683 -92.95 88.28 38.99
N LEU A 684 -94.28 88.37 39.05
CA LEU A 684 -95.13 87.30 39.59
C LEU A 684 -95.10 86.05 38.71
N ASP A 685 -95.09 86.21 37.38
CA ASP A 685 -95.04 85.10 36.44
C ASP A 685 -93.68 84.40 36.41
N TYR A 686 -92.59 85.15 36.59
CA TYR A 686 -91.25 84.56 36.76
C TYR A 686 -91.11 83.78 38.07
N ALA A 687 -91.68 84.26 39.18
CA ALA A 687 -91.71 83.53 40.45
C ALA A 687 -92.57 82.25 40.38
N LYS A 688 -93.73 82.30 39.70
CA LYS A 688 -94.55 81.10 39.40
C LYS A 688 -93.75 80.05 38.62
N MET A 689 -92.88 80.47 37.69
CA MET A 689 -92.05 79.57 36.88
C MET A 689 -90.84 78.99 37.65
N LEU A 690 -90.20 79.78 38.53
CA LEU A 690 -89.08 79.34 39.37
C LEU A 690 -89.43 78.13 40.25
N ILE A 691 -90.62 78.16 40.87
CA ILE A 691 -91.13 77.06 41.71
C ILE A 691 -91.36 75.78 40.89
N LYS A 692 -91.63 75.90 39.58
CA LYS A 692 -91.86 74.76 38.67
C LYS A 692 -90.56 74.05 38.26
N ILE A 693 -89.44 74.77 38.16
CA ILE A 693 -88.15 74.25 37.67
C ILE A 693 -87.19 73.74 38.77
N GLU A 694 -87.38 74.16 40.02
CA GLU A 694 -86.56 73.76 41.17
C GLU A 694 -86.40 72.23 41.36
N PRO A 695 -87.47 71.39 41.25
CA PRO A 695 -87.31 69.94 41.35
C PRO A 695 -86.52 69.33 40.19
N LEU A 696 -86.59 69.91 38.97
CA LEU A 696 -85.84 69.43 37.80
C LEU A 696 -84.33 69.73 37.95
N ASN A 697 -83.98 70.90 38.45
CA ASN A 697 -82.58 71.28 38.72
C ASN A 697 -81.92 70.42 39.82
N SER A 698 -82.69 70.05 40.85
CA SER A 698 -82.19 69.20 41.93
C SER A 698 -81.90 67.77 41.45
N GLU A 699 -82.76 67.23 40.57
CA GLU A 699 -82.58 65.92 39.96
C GLU A 699 -81.42 65.89 38.96
N LEU A 700 -81.21 66.96 38.18
CA LEU A 700 -80.09 67.06 37.24
C LEU A 700 -78.73 66.94 37.96
N LYS A 701 -78.54 67.69 39.06
CA LYS A 701 -77.31 67.64 39.88
C LYS A 701 -77.02 66.27 40.48
N ARG A 702 -78.07 65.50 40.83
CA ARG A 702 -77.92 64.13 41.33
C ARG A 702 -77.38 63.21 40.24
N LEU A 703 -77.97 63.29 39.05
CA LEU A 703 -77.56 62.48 37.89
C LEU A 703 -76.15 62.85 37.39
N GLU A 704 -75.79 64.14 37.38
CA GLU A 704 -74.43 64.60 37.07
C GLU A 704 -73.39 63.99 38.03
N LYS A 705 -73.67 63.94 39.34
CA LYS A 705 -72.77 63.34 40.33
C LYS A 705 -72.63 61.82 40.16
N ASP A 706 -73.74 61.12 39.96
CA ASP A 706 -73.73 59.66 39.76
C ASP A 706 -72.99 59.26 38.47
N ALA A 707 -73.07 60.09 37.41
CA ALA A 707 -72.34 59.87 36.17
C ALA A 707 -70.82 60.08 36.35
N GLU A 708 -70.40 61.07 37.14
CA GLU A 708 -69.00 61.34 37.46
C GLU A 708 -68.35 60.18 38.24
N GLU A 709 -69.03 59.69 39.28
CA GLU A 709 -68.57 58.55 40.09
C GLU A 709 -68.45 57.24 39.27
N LYS A 710 -69.24 57.10 38.20
CA LYS A 710 -69.14 55.97 37.25
C LYS A 710 -68.02 56.16 36.24
N THR A 711 -67.76 57.38 35.76
CA THR A 711 -66.64 57.63 34.82
C THR A 711 -65.28 57.37 35.45
N VAL A 712 -65.05 57.81 36.69
CA VAL A 712 -63.79 57.51 37.41
C VAL A 712 -63.55 56.00 37.52
N LYS A 713 -64.59 55.23 37.88
CA LYS A 713 -64.51 53.75 37.92
C LYS A 713 -64.25 53.14 36.54
N GLY A 714 -64.77 53.74 35.47
CA GLY A 714 -64.48 53.33 34.08
C GLY A 714 -63.02 53.55 33.68
N GLU A 715 -62.39 54.63 34.14
CA GLU A 715 -60.98 54.93 33.91
C GLU A 715 -60.06 54.01 34.73
N GLU A 716 -60.39 53.74 36.00
CA GLU A 716 -59.69 52.73 36.83
C GLU A 716 -59.73 51.34 36.18
N MET A 717 -60.90 50.93 35.64
CA MET A 717 -61.03 49.66 34.93
C MET A 717 -60.20 49.62 33.65
N LYS A 718 -60.15 50.72 32.90
CA LYS A 718 -59.34 50.84 31.68
C LYS A 718 -57.85 50.69 31.97
N HIS A 719 -57.34 51.32 33.03
CA HIS A 719 -55.94 51.14 33.44
C HIS A 719 -55.61 49.71 33.91
N LYS A 720 -56.55 49.00 34.57
CA LYS A 720 -56.38 47.57 34.87
C LYS A 720 -56.32 46.71 33.62
N ILE A 721 -57.17 46.97 32.63
CA ILE A 721 -57.14 46.27 31.35
C ILE A 721 -55.80 46.51 30.64
N GLU A 722 -55.32 47.75 30.55
CA GLU A 722 -54.00 48.07 29.97
C GLU A 722 -52.85 47.38 30.71
N ALA A 723 -52.90 47.28 32.05
CA ALA A 723 -51.91 46.56 32.84
C ALA A 723 -51.94 45.04 32.61
N LEU A 724 -53.14 44.44 32.48
CA LEU A 724 -53.31 43.03 32.16
C LEU A 724 -52.89 42.71 30.72
N GLU A 725 -53.26 43.55 29.73
CA GLU A 725 -52.86 43.38 28.33
C GLU A 725 -51.32 43.45 28.18
N ASN A 726 -50.64 44.37 28.87
CA ASN A 726 -49.17 44.40 28.92
C ASN A 726 -48.56 43.14 29.56
N ARG A 727 -49.11 42.65 30.67
CA ARG A 727 -48.62 41.42 31.34
C ARG A 727 -48.84 40.17 30.49
N ILE A 728 -49.95 40.11 29.74
CA ILE A 728 -50.20 39.05 28.76
C ILE A 728 -49.12 39.10 27.66
N GLN A 729 -48.77 40.28 27.15
CA GLN A 729 -47.71 40.39 26.13
C GLN A 729 -46.34 39.92 26.64
N GLU A 730 -45.95 40.30 27.87
CA GLU A 730 -44.73 39.80 28.51
C GLU A 730 -44.73 38.27 28.67
N LEU A 731 -45.87 37.69 29.06
CA LEU A 731 -46.04 36.24 29.17
C LEU A 731 -46.07 35.52 27.81
N GLU A 732 -46.61 36.15 26.76
CA GLU A 732 -46.56 35.65 25.38
C GLU A 732 -45.12 35.59 24.86
N ASP A 733 -44.32 36.64 25.09
CA ASP A 733 -42.91 36.70 24.66
C ASP A 733 -42.05 35.66 25.40
N GLU A 734 -42.20 35.55 26.72
CA GLU A 734 -41.52 34.51 27.51
C GLU A 734 -41.94 33.09 27.09
N TYR A 735 -43.24 32.87 26.82
CA TYR A 735 -43.75 31.59 26.34
C TYR A 735 -43.22 31.25 24.94
N ALA A 736 -43.17 32.22 24.03
CA ALA A 736 -42.62 32.05 22.69
C ALA A 736 -41.13 31.68 22.74
N GLN A 737 -40.35 32.33 23.61
CA GLN A 737 -38.95 31.97 23.81
C GLN A 737 -38.80 30.54 24.37
N LEU A 738 -39.56 30.18 25.41
CA LEU A 738 -39.50 28.83 25.99
C LEU A 738 -39.93 27.73 25.02
N ILE A 739 -40.92 28.00 24.14
CA ILE A 739 -41.32 27.09 23.06
C ILE A 739 -40.23 26.98 21.99
N GLY A 740 -39.60 28.09 21.60
CA GLY A 740 -38.49 28.10 20.65
C GLY A 740 -37.30 27.27 21.15
N GLU A 741 -36.91 27.46 22.41
CA GLU A 741 -35.87 26.66 23.06
C GLU A 741 -36.28 25.18 23.17
N ALA A 742 -37.51 24.87 23.60
CA ALA A 742 -37.99 23.50 23.71
C ALA A 742 -38.07 22.78 22.37
N GLU A 743 -38.53 23.45 21.30
CA GLU A 743 -38.61 22.83 19.97
C GLU A 743 -37.21 22.65 19.35
N HIS A 744 -36.27 23.57 19.58
CA HIS A 744 -34.86 23.37 19.21
C HIS A 744 -34.25 22.18 19.96
N ILE A 745 -34.43 22.08 21.28
CA ILE A 745 -33.93 20.94 22.07
C ILE A 745 -34.57 19.63 21.56
N LYS A 746 -35.85 19.65 21.20
CA LYS A 746 -36.58 18.48 20.67
C LYS A 746 -36.06 18.04 19.28
N GLN A 747 -35.73 18.97 18.39
CA GLN A 747 -35.10 18.65 17.10
C GLN A 747 -33.69 18.05 17.30
N ASP A 748 -32.87 18.69 18.14
CA ASP A 748 -31.56 18.16 18.57
C ASP A 748 -31.67 16.74 19.13
N LEU A 749 -32.65 16.51 19.99
CA LEU A 749 -32.89 15.25 20.68
C LEU A 749 -33.30 14.16 19.68
N GLN A 750 -34.15 14.47 18.70
CA GLN A 750 -34.48 13.53 17.62
C GLN A 750 -33.23 13.11 16.84
N VAL A 751 -32.37 14.07 16.43
CA VAL A 751 -31.13 13.77 15.72
C VAL A 751 -30.17 12.91 16.57
N VAL A 752 -30.01 13.23 17.86
CA VAL A 752 -29.16 12.43 18.77
C VAL A 752 -29.77 11.04 19.01
N GLN A 753 -31.09 10.92 19.14
CA GLN A 753 -31.80 9.65 19.32
C GLN A 753 -31.65 8.74 18.11
N GLU A 754 -31.79 9.27 16.89
CA GLU A 754 -31.59 8.53 15.64
C GLU A 754 -30.13 8.06 15.52
N LYS A 755 -29.16 8.93 15.83
CA LYS A 755 -27.74 8.55 15.92
C LYS A 755 -27.50 7.44 16.95
N VAL A 756 -28.00 7.57 18.17
CA VAL A 756 -27.85 6.57 19.25
C VAL A 756 -28.47 5.23 18.85
N ASN A 757 -29.70 5.22 18.31
CA ASN A 757 -30.38 3.99 17.88
C ASN A 757 -29.58 3.25 16.78
N ARG A 758 -29.09 3.99 15.78
CA ARG A 758 -28.21 3.45 14.74
C ARG A 758 -26.91 2.89 15.31
N SER A 759 -26.31 3.60 16.26
CA SER A 759 -25.05 3.20 16.89
C SER A 759 -25.20 1.91 17.72
N ILE A 760 -26.31 1.76 18.44
CA ILE A 760 -26.65 0.54 19.17
C ILE A 760 -26.88 -0.62 18.20
N HIS A 761 -27.53 -0.40 17.06
CA HIS A 761 -27.68 -1.41 16.00
C HIS A 761 -26.30 -1.86 15.47
N LEU A 762 -25.44 -0.90 15.13
CA LEU A 762 -24.09 -1.16 14.62
C LEU A 762 -23.22 -1.92 15.63
N LEU A 763 -23.18 -1.50 16.90
CA LEU A 763 -22.42 -2.19 17.95
C LEU A 763 -22.97 -3.60 18.22
N LYS A 764 -24.30 -3.77 18.27
CA LYS A 764 -24.92 -5.10 18.41
C LYS A 764 -24.62 -5.99 17.22
N SER A 765 -24.53 -5.40 16.02
CA SER A 765 -24.08 -6.11 14.83
C SER A 765 -22.62 -6.54 15.00
N LEU A 766 -21.68 -5.60 15.13
CA LEU A 766 -20.23 -5.85 15.19
C LEU A 766 -19.77 -6.67 16.42
N ARG A 767 -20.65 -6.95 17.39
CA ARG A 767 -20.32 -7.74 18.59
C ARG A 767 -19.78 -9.14 18.24
N VAL A 768 -20.40 -9.82 17.27
CA VAL A 768 -19.99 -11.20 16.89
C VAL A 768 -18.60 -11.18 16.26
N GLU A 769 -18.32 -10.18 15.43
CA GLU A 769 -17.00 -9.98 14.81
C GLU A 769 -15.97 -9.55 15.85
N CYS A 770 -16.34 -8.76 16.85
CA CYS A 770 -15.49 -8.39 17.99
C CYS A 770 -15.08 -9.63 18.82
N ASP A 771 -16.04 -10.50 19.18
CA ASP A 771 -15.76 -11.74 19.92
C ASP A 771 -14.84 -12.68 19.10
N LEU A 772 -15.03 -12.75 17.77
CA LEU A 772 -14.16 -13.49 16.85
C LEU A 772 -12.74 -12.87 16.76
N TRP A 773 -12.62 -11.55 16.77
CA TRP A 773 -11.34 -10.85 16.75
C TRP A 773 -10.58 -10.95 18.07
N GLU A 774 -11.26 -10.93 19.21
CA GLU A 774 -10.65 -11.19 20.52
C GLU A 774 -10.10 -12.62 20.60
N ALA A 775 -10.86 -13.62 20.14
CA ALA A 775 -10.37 -14.99 20.00
C ALA A 775 -9.22 -15.10 18.96
N GLY A 776 -9.25 -14.28 17.90
CA GLY A 776 -8.15 -14.14 16.93
C GLY A 776 -6.87 -13.62 17.57
N ARG A 777 -6.97 -12.61 18.43
CA ARG A 777 -5.85 -12.04 19.20
C ARG A 777 -5.20 -13.08 20.11
N GLU A 778 -5.98 -13.93 20.77
CA GLU A 778 -5.47 -15.04 21.59
C GLU A 778 -4.79 -16.12 20.73
N ARG A 779 -5.37 -16.46 19.57
CA ARG A 779 -4.75 -17.39 18.61
C ARG A 779 -3.43 -16.86 18.08
N PHE A 780 -3.30 -15.56 17.80
CA PHE A 780 -2.02 -14.97 17.37
C PHE A 780 -0.96 -15.07 18.46
N ALA A 781 -1.32 -14.88 19.74
CA ALA A 781 -0.38 -15.10 20.84
C ALA A 781 0.11 -16.57 20.89
N GLN A 782 -0.81 -17.54 20.79
CA GLN A 782 -0.48 -18.97 20.75
C GLN A 782 0.37 -19.35 19.52
N GLN A 783 0.05 -18.80 18.34
CA GLN A 783 0.82 -19.01 17.11
C GLN A 783 2.23 -18.42 17.20
N ASN A 784 2.40 -17.26 17.84
CA ASN A 784 3.71 -16.66 18.08
C ASN A 784 4.55 -17.51 19.04
N GLU A 785 3.92 -18.18 20.03
CA GLU A 785 4.61 -19.12 20.91
C GLU A 785 5.08 -20.40 20.20
N THR A 786 4.32 -20.94 19.25
CA THR A 786 4.71 -22.15 18.49
C THR A 786 5.58 -21.85 17.26
N LEU A 787 5.70 -20.57 16.87
CA LEU A 787 6.30 -20.15 15.61
C LEU A 787 7.72 -20.68 15.40
N VAL A 788 8.57 -20.62 16.44
CA VAL A 788 9.97 -21.04 16.34
C VAL A 788 10.09 -22.53 16.04
N GLY A 789 9.30 -23.38 16.70
CA GLY A 789 9.28 -24.82 16.45
C GLY A 789 8.68 -25.18 15.09
N ASP A 790 7.55 -24.55 14.72
CA ASP A 790 6.88 -24.80 13.44
C ASP A 790 7.77 -24.43 12.24
N VAL A 791 8.49 -23.29 12.33
CA VAL A 791 9.42 -22.84 11.28
C VAL A 791 10.66 -23.72 11.23
N LEU A 792 11.17 -24.20 12.37
CA LEU A 792 12.31 -25.12 12.42
C LEU A 792 12.01 -26.45 11.71
N LEU A 793 10.85 -27.06 11.99
CA LEU A 793 10.39 -28.27 11.28
C LEU A 793 10.24 -28.01 9.77
N SER A 794 9.66 -26.88 9.41
CA SER A 794 9.42 -26.49 8.02
C SER A 794 10.72 -26.24 7.23
N ALA A 795 11.71 -25.60 7.86
CA ALA A 795 13.01 -25.33 7.27
C ALA A 795 13.86 -26.60 7.11
N ALA A 796 13.81 -27.51 8.09
CA ALA A 796 14.41 -28.84 7.99
C ALA A 796 13.78 -29.65 6.85
N PHE A 797 12.45 -29.62 6.74
CA PHE A 797 11.71 -30.29 5.68
C PHE A 797 12.14 -29.82 4.27
N LEU A 798 12.17 -28.51 4.03
CA LEU A 798 12.60 -27.95 2.73
C LEU A 798 14.06 -28.27 2.37
N SER A 799 14.94 -28.43 3.36
CA SER A 799 16.38 -28.57 3.14
C SER A 799 16.86 -30.01 2.99
N TYR A 800 16.15 -30.98 3.59
CA TYR A 800 16.56 -32.40 3.57
C TYR A 800 15.54 -33.34 2.91
N SER A 801 14.24 -33.11 3.03
CA SER A 801 13.23 -34.13 2.68
C SER A 801 13.16 -34.47 1.20
N GLY A 802 13.56 -33.54 0.31
CA GLY A 802 13.29 -33.64 -1.13
C GLY A 802 13.90 -34.85 -1.86
N TYR A 803 15.03 -35.38 -1.40
CA TYR A 803 15.62 -36.60 -1.97
C TYR A 803 14.86 -37.88 -1.57
N TYR A 804 14.31 -37.92 -0.36
CA TYR A 804 13.75 -39.13 0.25
C TYR A 804 12.34 -39.45 -0.25
N ASP A 805 11.96 -40.73 -0.11
CA ASP A 805 10.59 -41.19 -0.33
C ASP A 805 9.66 -40.79 0.82
N GLN A 806 8.36 -40.86 0.58
CA GLN A 806 7.32 -40.46 1.55
C GLN A 806 7.48 -41.14 2.92
N LEU A 807 7.80 -42.44 2.95
CA LEU A 807 7.93 -43.20 4.20
C LEU A 807 9.14 -42.76 5.03
N LEU A 808 10.28 -42.44 4.39
CA LEU A 808 11.44 -41.89 5.09
C LEU A 808 11.20 -40.43 5.51
N ARG A 809 10.49 -39.63 4.72
CA ARG A 809 10.08 -38.26 5.12
C ARG A 809 9.28 -38.30 6.41
N ASP A 810 8.22 -39.10 6.48
CA ASP A 810 7.41 -39.28 7.69
C ASP A 810 8.26 -39.75 8.89
N SER A 811 9.12 -40.77 8.67
CA SER A 811 9.99 -41.31 9.72
C SER A 811 11.02 -40.30 10.23
N ILE A 812 11.53 -39.41 9.37
CA ILE A 812 12.48 -38.36 9.74
C ILE A 812 11.76 -37.22 10.46
N PHE A 813 10.59 -36.80 9.95
CA PHE A 813 9.79 -35.72 10.53
C PHE A 813 9.32 -36.05 11.96
N GLN A 814 8.84 -37.28 12.19
CA GLN A 814 8.49 -37.76 13.53
C GLN A 814 9.67 -37.75 14.51
N LYS A 815 10.90 -38.07 14.04
CA LYS A 815 12.12 -37.96 14.87
C LYS A 815 12.46 -36.51 15.18
N TRP A 816 12.26 -35.58 14.25
CA TRP A 816 12.49 -34.15 14.49
C TRP A 816 11.51 -33.59 15.52
N MET A 817 10.22 -33.94 15.46
CA MET A 817 9.24 -33.55 16.48
C MET A 817 9.64 -34.04 17.87
N GLY A 818 10.06 -35.31 18.01
CA GLY A 818 10.53 -35.85 19.29
C GLY A 818 11.77 -35.13 19.88
N ILE A 819 12.60 -34.48 19.05
CA ILE A 819 13.69 -33.62 19.53
C ILE A 819 13.17 -32.28 20.08
N LEU A 820 12.15 -31.69 19.44
CA LEU A 820 11.57 -30.44 19.94
C LEU A 820 10.81 -30.67 21.26
N GLU A 821 10.10 -31.80 21.37
CA GLU A 821 9.48 -32.25 22.63
C GLU A 821 10.51 -32.44 23.74
N SER A 822 11.62 -33.14 23.48
CA SER A 822 12.69 -33.33 24.47
C SER A 822 13.45 -32.04 24.82
N SER A 823 13.41 -31.04 23.94
CA SER A 823 14.02 -29.72 24.15
C SER A 823 13.05 -28.69 24.78
N GLN A 824 11.80 -29.07 25.04
CA GLN A 824 10.71 -28.16 25.48
C GLN A 824 10.53 -26.93 24.58
N ILE A 825 10.74 -27.09 23.27
CA ILE A 825 10.42 -26.08 22.27
C ILE A 825 8.97 -26.29 21.85
N MET A 826 8.14 -25.25 21.97
CA MET A 826 6.72 -25.31 21.60
C MET A 826 6.56 -25.38 20.07
N PHE A 827 5.71 -26.29 19.59
CA PHE A 827 5.32 -26.45 18.18
C PHE A 827 3.91 -27.06 18.11
N ARG A 828 3.28 -27.08 16.94
CA ARG A 828 1.99 -27.77 16.73
C ARG A 828 2.20 -29.24 16.39
N HIS A 829 1.73 -30.16 17.23
CA HIS A 829 1.82 -31.62 16.97
C HIS A 829 1.13 -32.06 15.67
N GLU A 830 0.04 -31.39 15.28
CA GLU A 830 -0.65 -31.59 13.99
C GLU A 830 -0.28 -30.48 12.99
N LEU A 831 1.03 -30.19 12.83
CA LEU A 831 1.50 -29.23 11.84
C LEU A 831 1.28 -29.79 10.42
N ALA A 832 0.18 -29.38 9.78
CA ALA A 832 -0.04 -29.58 8.35
C ALA A 832 0.94 -28.70 7.55
N HIS A 833 2.20 -29.16 7.39
CA HIS A 833 3.28 -28.45 6.70
C HIS A 833 2.92 -28.04 5.28
N ILE A 834 2.12 -28.85 4.59
CA ILE A 834 1.55 -28.51 3.26
C ILE A 834 0.72 -27.22 3.32
N GLU A 835 -0.16 -27.07 4.32
CA GLU A 835 -1.01 -25.88 4.48
C GLU A 835 -0.27 -24.68 5.06
N TYR A 836 0.77 -24.93 5.86
CA TYR A 836 1.62 -23.88 6.43
C TYR A 836 2.56 -23.25 5.39
N LEU A 837 3.04 -24.04 4.42
CA LEU A 837 3.99 -23.59 3.39
C LEU A 837 3.34 -23.17 2.06
N SER A 838 2.08 -23.52 1.81
CA SER A 838 1.36 -23.17 0.56
C SER A 838 -0.08 -22.71 0.79
N THR A 839 -0.58 -21.84 -0.08
CA THR A 839 -1.98 -21.40 -0.06
C THR A 839 -2.90 -22.41 -0.78
N ALA A 840 -4.20 -22.35 -0.52
CA ALA A 840 -5.18 -23.21 -1.20
C ALA A 840 -5.23 -22.94 -2.72
N ASP A 841 -5.08 -21.68 -3.13
CA ASP A 841 -5.08 -21.26 -4.54
C ASP A 841 -3.86 -21.79 -5.30
N GLU A 842 -2.68 -21.78 -4.68
CA GLU A 842 -1.45 -22.35 -5.26
C GLU A 842 -1.59 -23.85 -5.50
N ARG A 843 -2.12 -24.59 -4.51
CA ARG A 843 -2.41 -26.02 -4.69
C ARG A 843 -3.43 -26.26 -5.82
N LEU A 844 -4.44 -25.40 -5.95
CA LEU A 844 -5.40 -25.48 -7.06
C LEU A 844 -4.75 -25.20 -8.42
N GLN A 845 -3.88 -24.18 -8.49
CA GLN A 845 -3.12 -23.83 -9.69
C GLN A 845 -2.19 -24.97 -10.13
N TRP A 846 -1.43 -25.58 -9.22
CA TRP A 846 -0.55 -26.71 -9.55
C TRP A 846 -1.33 -27.89 -10.12
N ASN A 847 -2.47 -28.23 -9.51
CA ASN A 847 -3.38 -29.26 -10.00
C ASN A 847 -3.91 -28.96 -11.41
N ASN A 848 -4.25 -27.70 -11.71
CA ASN A 848 -4.69 -27.27 -13.05
C ASN A 848 -3.54 -27.34 -14.06
N ASN A 849 -2.32 -27.06 -13.63
CA ASN A 849 -1.10 -27.11 -14.44
C ASN A 849 -0.55 -28.54 -14.62
N GLY A 850 -1.28 -29.57 -14.16
CA GLY A 850 -1.00 -30.99 -14.42
C GLY A 850 -0.23 -31.72 -13.33
N MET A 851 -0.04 -31.09 -12.16
CA MET A 851 0.56 -31.73 -10.99
C MET A 851 -0.42 -32.76 -10.37
N PRO A 852 0.01 -34.00 -10.05
CA PRO A 852 -0.86 -35.02 -9.45
C PRO A 852 -1.39 -34.66 -8.05
N LYS A 853 -2.60 -35.16 -7.71
CA LYS A 853 -3.34 -34.86 -6.47
C LYS A 853 -2.87 -35.62 -5.21
N ASP A 854 -1.66 -36.16 -5.19
CA ASP A 854 -1.10 -36.85 -4.03
C ASP A 854 -0.15 -35.96 -3.20
N GLU A 855 0.09 -36.40 -1.96
CA GLU A 855 0.86 -35.67 -0.96
C GLU A 855 2.32 -35.47 -1.42
N LEU A 856 2.98 -36.53 -1.90
CA LEU A 856 4.37 -36.50 -2.36
C LEU A 856 4.57 -35.46 -3.49
N CYS A 857 3.72 -35.46 -4.50
CA CYS A 857 3.80 -34.48 -5.58
C CYS A 857 3.50 -33.04 -5.09
N THR A 858 2.57 -32.88 -4.14
CA THR A 858 2.26 -31.56 -3.53
C THR A 858 3.43 -31.04 -2.69
N GLU A 859 4.07 -31.88 -1.88
CA GLU A 859 5.29 -31.56 -1.13
C GLU A 859 6.44 -31.14 -2.06
N ASN A 860 6.64 -31.90 -3.14
CA ASN A 860 7.66 -31.60 -4.13
C ASN A 860 7.39 -30.25 -4.83
N ALA A 861 6.13 -29.92 -5.13
CA ALA A 861 5.76 -28.62 -5.70
C ALA A 861 6.06 -27.44 -4.73
N ILE A 862 5.89 -27.64 -3.42
CA ILE A 862 6.30 -26.65 -2.40
C ILE A 862 7.81 -26.41 -2.45
N MET A 863 8.63 -27.47 -2.54
CA MET A 863 10.08 -27.36 -2.65
C MET A 863 10.51 -26.65 -3.96
N LEU A 864 9.85 -26.96 -5.09
CA LEU A 864 10.08 -26.29 -6.37
C LEU A 864 9.66 -24.81 -6.40
N LYS A 865 8.80 -24.37 -5.46
CA LYS A 865 8.47 -22.95 -5.27
C LYS A 865 9.44 -22.24 -4.32
N ARG A 866 9.77 -22.86 -3.18
CA ARG A 866 10.49 -22.24 -2.04
C ARG A 866 11.97 -22.63 -1.96
N PHE A 867 12.64 -22.85 -3.08
CA PHE A 867 14.06 -23.24 -3.09
C PHE A 867 15.01 -22.04 -2.89
N ASN A 868 16.03 -22.23 -2.04
CA ASN A 868 17.18 -21.33 -1.97
C ASN A 868 18.23 -21.68 -3.05
N ARG A 869 18.66 -22.95 -3.10
CA ARG A 869 19.57 -23.52 -4.11
C ARG A 869 18.77 -24.07 -5.29
N PHE A 870 19.30 -23.98 -6.51
CA PHE A 870 18.55 -24.40 -7.70
C PHE A 870 18.23 -25.92 -7.65
N PRO A 871 17.00 -26.33 -8.02
CA PRO A 871 16.58 -27.70 -7.83
C PRO A 871 17.11 -28.65 -8.92
N LEU A 872 17.47 -29.87 -8.51
CA LEU A 872 17.73 -31.01 -9.39
C LEU A 872 16.62 -32.04 -9.19
N ILE A 873 15.88 -32.30 -10.27
CA ILE A 873 14.68 -33.10 -10.28
C ILE A 873 15.00 -34.51 -10.79
N ILE A 874 14.67 -35.51 -9.98
CA ILE A 874 14.75 -36.92 -10.36
C ILE A 874 13.33 -37.38 -10.69
N ASP A 875 13.03 -37.61 -11.97
CA ASP A 875 11.70 -37.98 -12.43
C ASP A 875 11.75 -38.95 -13.63
N PRO A 876 11.68 -40.26 -13.37
CA PRO A 876 11.61 -41.27 -14.44
C PRO A 876 10.34 -41.19 -15.30
N SER A 877 9.30 -40.50 -14.85
CA SER A 877 8.02 -40.36 -15.56
C SER A 877 7.96 -39.16 -16.50
N GLY A 878 8.76 -38.11 -16.25
CA GLY A 878 8.77 -36.86 -16.98
C GLY A 878 7.56 -35.93 -16.74
N GLN A 879 6.66 -36.27 -15.82
CA GLN A 879 5.46 -35.47 -15.51
C GLN A 879 5.81 -34.08 -14.97
N SER A 880 6.89 -33.96 -14.20
CA SER A 880 7.34 -32.70 -13.61
C SER A 880 7.78 -31.67 -14.66
N ILE A 881 8.32 -32.09 -15.82
CA ILE A 881 8.64 -31.19 -16.93
C ILE A 881 7.38 -30.51 -17.45
N GLU A 882 6.32 -31.27 -17.72
CA GLU A 882 5.08 -30.69 -18.21
C GLU A 882 4.47 -29.69 -17.23
N PHE A 883 4.51 -30.01 -15.93
CA PHE A 883 4.07 -29.13 -14.86
C PHE A 883 4.87 -27.82 -14.83
N ILE A 884 6.20 -27.89 -14.77
CA ILE A 884 7.09 -26.71 -14.70
C ILE A 884 6.94 -25.84 -15.96
N CYS A 885 6.88 -26.46 -17.15
CA CYS A 885 6.63 -25.74 -18.39
C CYS A 885 5.29 -24.99 -18.36
N LYS A 886 4.20 -25.60 -17.86
CA LYS A 886 2.88 -24.94 -17.74
C LYS A 886 2.90 -23.84 -16.68
N GLU A 887 3.39 -24.13 -15.48
CA GLU A 887 3.46 -23.21 -14.34
C GLU A 887 4.18 -21.89 -14.72
N PHE A 888 5.41 -21.99 -15.23
CA PHE A 888 6.21 -20.80 -15.54
C PHE A 888 5.89 -20.16 -16.90
N SER A 889 5.13 -20.82 -17.78
CA SER A 889 4.55 -20.15 -18.96
C SER A 889 3.28 -19.36 -18.61
N THR A 890 2.41 -19.91 -17.76
CA THR A 890 1.10 -19.33 -17.42
C THR A 890 1.19 -18.22 -16.36
N ALA A 891 2.26 -18.18 -15.55
CA ALA A 891 2.53 -17.09 -14.60
C ALA A 891 2.65 -15.68 -15.25
N SER A 892 2.77 -15.59 -16.58
CA SER A 892 2.74 -14.33 -17.35
C SER A 892 1.32 -13.71 -17.47
N GLY A 893 0.41 -13.99 -16.53
CA GLY A 893 -1.00 -13.55 -16.51
C GLY A 893 -1.24 -12.05 -16.29
N LYS A 894 -0.28 -11.18 -16.60
CA LYS A 894 -0.44 -9.72 -16.72
C LYS A 894 0.08 -9.32 -18.10
N GLU A 895 -0.83 -8.89 -18.98
CA GLU A 895 -0.64 -8.71 -20.44
C GLU A 895 0.48 -7.74 -20.89
N HIS A 896 1.22 -7.13 -19.96
CA HIS A 896 2.15 -6.01 -20.22
C HIS A 896 3.60 -6.24 -19.76
N GLN A 897 3.98 -7.44 -19.30
CA GLN A 897 5.40 -7.77 -19.01
C GLN A 897 5.88 -8.99 -19.82
N LYS A 898 6.84 -8.76 -20.73
CA LYS A 898 7.43 -9.75 -21.65
C LYS A 898 8.43 -10.73 -20.98
N GLY A 899 8.14 -11.23 -19.78
CA GLY A 899 9.15 -11.83 -18.89
C GLY A 899 9.28 -13.36 -18.86
N GLY A 900 8.21 -14.12 -19.14
CA GLY A 900 8.15 -15.55 -18.79
C GLY A 900 8.10 -16.52 -19.97
N SER A 901 9.19 -16.66 -20.73
CA SER A 901 9.38 -17.81 -21.64
C SER A 901 10.21 -18.89 -20.97
N VAL A 902 9.71 -20.12 -20.95
CA VAL A 902 10.48 -21.30 -20.52
C VAL A 902 11.29 -21.83 -21.70
N GLN A 903 12.60 -21.99 -21.52
CA GLN A 903 13.49 -22.56 -22.52
C GLN A 903 13.93 -23.96 -22.10
N LEU A 904 13.78 -24.94 -23.01
CA LEU A 904 14.22 -26.32 -22.82
C LEU A 904 15.53 -26.56 -23.55
N THR A 905 16.51 -27.16 -22.88
CA THR A 905 17.81 -27.56 -23.46
C THR A 905 18.32 -28.83 -22.75
N SER A 906 19.47 -29.37 -23.19
CA SER A 906 20.14 -30.53 -22.60
C SER A 906 21.63 -30.22 -22.48
N PHE A 907 22.34 -30.82 -21.52
CA PHE A 907 23.80 -30.74 -21.46
C PHE A 907 24.49 -31.29 -22.72
N ASN A 908 23.82 -32.18 -23.46
CA ASN A 908 24.33 -32.75 -24.71
C ASN A 908 24.10 -31.85 -25.94
N ASP A 909 23.50 -30.67 -25.78
CA ASP A 909 23.23 -29.70 -26.86
C ASP A 909 24.40 -28.72 -27.04
N ASN A 910 24.95 -28.64 -28.26
CA ASN A 910 26.02 -27.69 -28.59
C ASN A 910 25.60 -26.22 -28.37
N LEU A 911 24.30 -25.91 -28.41
CA LEU A 911 23.74 -24.58 -28.15
C LEU A 911 23.49 -24.32 -26.65
N PHE A 912 23.74 -25.28 -25.76
CA PHE A 912 23.52 -25.16 -24.31
C PHE A 912 24.11 -23.88 -23.73
N ARG A 913 25.37 -23.55 -24.07
CA ARG A 913 26.03 -22.32 -23.60
C ARG A 913 25.30 -21.06 -24.09
N GLU A 914 24.96 -20.96 -25.37
CA GLU A 914 24.27 -19.77 -25.91
C GLU A 914 22.88 -19.60 -25.28
N ASN A 915 22.17 -20.71 -25.06
CA ASN A 915 20.87 -20.75 -24.38
C ASN A 915 21.00 -20.28 -22.92
N LEU A 916 22.03 -20.73 -22.20
CA LEU A 916 22.34 -20.30 -20.84
C LEU A 916 22.69 -18.80 -20.78
N GLU A 917 23.60 -18.33 -21.65
CA GLU A 917 23.97 -16.91 -21.74
C GLU A 917 22.75 -16.02 -22.03
N SER A 918 21.85 -16.46 -22.92
CA SER A 918 20.60 -15.78 -23.23
C SER A 918 19.64 -15.75 -22.03
N ALA A 919 19.39 -16.91 -21.42
CA ALA A 919 18.44 -17.03 -20.33
C ALA A 919 18.83 -16.18 -19.11
N LEU A 920 20.13 -16.12 -18.77
CA LEU A 920 20.67 -15.29 -17.69
C LEU A 920 20.44 -13.79 -17.93
N ARG A 921 20.69 -13.31 -19.16
CA ARG A 921 20.49 -11.89 -19.54
C ARG A 921 19.03 -11.49 -19.49
N PHE A 922 18.15 -12.33 -20.04
CA PHE A 922 16.72 -12.01 -20.17
C PHE A 922 15.87 -12.44 -18.97
N GLY A 923 16.43 -13.18 -18.01
CA GLY A 923 15.72 -13.68 -16.84
C GLY A 923 14.73 -14.81 -17.14
N GLN A 924 14.99 -15.59 -18.19
CA GLN A 924 14.14 -16.69 -18.60
C GLN A 924 14.32 -17.91 -17.69
N THR A 925 13.28 -18.75 -17.59
CA THR A 925 13.37 -20.02 -16.87
C THR A 925 13.99 -21.07 -17.79
N LEU A 926 15.18 -21.57 -17.43
CA LEU A 926 15.89 -22.62 -18.18
C LEU A 926 15.63 -24.00 -17.56
N LEU A 927 15.16 -24.96 -18.35
CA LEU A 927 15.05 -26.36 -17.95
C LEU A 927 16.10 -27.18 -18.72
N VAL A 928 17.00 -27.83 -17.99
CA VAL A 928 18.13 -28.58 -18.55
C VAL A 928 17.92 -30.07 -18.31
N GLN A 929 17.80 -30.83 -19.40
CA GLN A 929 17.68 -32.28 -19.40
C GLN A 929 19.06 -32.97 -19.36
N ASP A 930 19.02 -34.27 -19.05
CA ASP A 930 20.17 -35.18 -19.01
C ASP A 930 21.22 -34.76 -17.97
N ALA A 931 20.77 -34.38 -16.76
CA ALA A 931 21.64 -33.90 -15.67
C ALA A 931 22.70 -34.91 -15.19
N GLU A 932 22.60 -36.18 -15.59
CA GLU A 932 23.66 -37.18 -15.51
C GLU A 932 24.95 -36.77 -16.26
N SER A 933 24.84 -36.02 -17.35
CA SER A 933 25.95 -35.43 -18.11
C SER A 933 26.32 -34.03 -17.58
N TYR A 934 26.46 -33.87 -16.26
CA TYR A 934 26.69 -32.57 -15.62
C TYR A 934 27.95 -31.85 -16.11
N ASP A 935 27.78 -30.62 -16.61
CA ASP A 935 28.89 -29.74 -17.03
C ASP A 935 29.26 -28.71 -15.93
N PRO A 936 30.53 -28.70 -15.46
CA PRO A 936 31.05 -27.70 -14.52
C PRO A 936 30.89 -26.22 -14.93
N ILE A 937 30.58 -25.89 -16.18
CA ILE A 937 30.26 -24.51 -16.62
C ILE A 937 29.12 -23.88 -15.81
N LEU A 938 28.23 -24.68 -15.22
CA LEU A 938 27.17 -24.21 -14.33
C LEU A 938 27.64 -23.86 -12.91
N ASN A 939 28.87 -24.21 -12.52
CA ASN A 939 29.37 -24.00 -11.16
C ASN A 939 29.21 -22.56 -10.65
N PRO A 940 29.60 -21.50 -11.39
CA PRO A 940 29.40 -20.12 -10.94
C PRO A 940 27.91 -19.78 -10.77
N VAL A 941 27.04 -20.32 -11.63
CA VAL A 941 25.58 -20.10 -11.62
C VAL A 941 24.95 -20.74 -10.38
N LEU A 942 25.29 -22.00 -10.09
CA LEU A 942 24.75 -22.72 -8.93
C LEU A 942 25.26 -22.14 -7.59
N ASN A 943 26.53 -21.73 -7.54
CA ASN A 943 27.09 -21.04 -6.37
C ASN A 943 26.63 -19.57 -6.25
N ARG A 944 26.02 -18.99 -7.29
CA ARG A 944 25.68 -17.56 -7.40
C ARG A 944 26.89 -16.65 -7.19
N GLU A 945 27.99 -16.97 -7.86
CA GLU A 945 29.25 -16.21 -7.85
C GLU A 945 29.12 -14.89 -8.61
N VAL A 946 28.41 -13.93 -8.01
CA VAL A 946 28.08 -12.65 -8.62
C VAL A 946 29.08 -11.55 -8.28
N LYS A 947 29.52 -10.83 -9.31
CA LYS A 947 30.35 -9.63 -9.20
C LYS A 947 29.44 -8.40 -9.33
N ARG A 948 29.38 -7.57 -8.29
CA ARG A 948 28.65 -6.30 -8.33
C ARG A 948 29.56 -5.19 -8.84
N THR A 949 29.28 -4.68 -10.03
CA THR A 949 30.06 -3.62 -10.69
C THR A 949 29.08 -2.61 -11.28
N ASP A 950 29.25 -1.31 -10.97
CA ASP A 950 28.47 -0.22 -11.58
C ASP A 950 26.94 -0.40 -11.43
N GLY A 951 26.49 -0.82 -10.24
CA GLY A 951 25.09 -1.13 -9.93
C GLY A 951 24.55 -2.41 -10.57
N ARG A 952 25.28 -3.02 -11.51
CA ARG A 952 24.89 -4.28 -12.18
C ARG A 952 25.40 -5.49 -11.42
N VAL A 953 24.63 -6.58 -11.52
CA VAL A 953 24.99 -7.89 -10.99
C VAL A 953 25.49 -8.72 -12.18
N LEU A 954 26.80 -8.93 -12.27
CA LEU A 954 27.44 -9.70 -13.32
C LEU A 954 27.76 -11.11 -12.82
N ILE A 955 27.70 -12.09 -13.72
CA ILE A 955 28.17 -13.45 -13.48
C ILE A 955 29.14 -13.86 -14.59
N THR A 956 30.28 -14.45 -14.23
CA THR A 956 31.29 -14.89 -15.21
C THR A 956 31.01 -16.32 -15.62
N ILE A 957 30.84 -16.57 -16.93
CA ILE A 957 30.62 -17.92 -17.47
C ILE A 957 31.63 -18.20 -18.58
N GLY A 958 32.57 -19.10 -18.26
CA GLY A 958 33.86 -19.19 -18.92
C GLY A 958 34.66 -17.90 -18.67
N ASP A 959 34.42 -16.93 -19.53
CA ASP A 959 35.22 -15.72 -19.75
C ASP A 959 34.38 -14.50 -20.13
N LYS A 960 33.08 -14.69 -20.40
CA LYS A 960 32.13 -13.59 -20.57
C LYS A 960 31.55 -13.26 -19.21
N ASP A 961 31.65 -11.99 -18.82
CA ASP A 961 30.82 -11.42 -17.78
C ASP A 961 29.43 -11.12 -18.37
N ILE A 962 28.39 -11.62 -17.72
CA ILE A 962 27.01 -11.60 -18.20
C ILE A 962 26.14 -10.90 -17.16
N ASP A 963 25.30 -9.94 -17.58
CA ASP A 963 24.29 -9.34 -16.72
C ASP A 963 23.31 -10.44 -16.23
N LEU A 964 23.26 -10.67 -14.92
CA LEU A 964 22.35 -11.62 -14.28
C LEU A 964 21.02 -10.93 -13.95
N SER A 965 19.96 -11.31 -14.65
CA SER A 965 18.60 -10.89 -14.30
C SER A 965 18.13 -11.58 -13.00
N PRO A 966 17.59 -10.83 -12.01
CA PRO A 966 17.03 -11.41 -10.78
C PRO A 966 15.85 -12.37 -11.00
N ALA A 967 15.22 -12.36 -12.18
CA ALA A 967 14.13 -13.25 -12.53
C ALA A 967 14.59 -14.65 -12.99
N PHE A 968 15.88 -14.82 -13.32
CA PHE A 968 16.44 -16.07 -13.83
C PHE A 968 16.24 -17.24 -12.87
N LYS A 969 15.78 -18.38 -13.41
CA LYS A 969 15.65 -19.65 -12.70
C LYS A 969 16.15 -20.78 -13.58
N ILE A 970 16.87 -21.73 -12.99
CA ILE A 970 17.30 -22.96 -13.64
C ILE A 970 16.77 -24.18 -12.90
N PHE A 971 16.26 -25.15 -13.65
CA PHE A 971 15.81 -26.45 -13.16
C PHE A 971 16.62 -27.53 -13.88
N LEU A 972 17.36 -28.35 -13.11
CA LEU A 972 18.10 -29.49 -13.65
C LEU A 972 17.20 -30.74 -13.57
N PHE A 973 17.28 -31.62 -14.56
CA PHE A 973 16.38 -32.75 -14.70
C PHE A 973 17.11 -34.01 -15.16
N THR A 974 16.86 -35.14 -14.49
CA THR A 974 17.26 -36.48 -14.94
C THR A 974 16.09 -37.45 -14.93
N ARG A 975 16.08 -38.37 -15.91
CA ARG A 975 15.15 -39.51 -15.97
C ARG A 975 15.68 -40.73 -15.23
N ASP A 976 16.98 -40.77 -14.97
CA ASP A 976 17.62 -41.93 -14.36
C ASP A 976 17.63 -41.79 -12.83
N SER A 977 16.70 -42.48 -12.18
CA SER A 977 16.66 -42.60 -10.71
C SER A 977 17.79 -43.43 -10.12
N SER A 978 18.69 -43.97 -10.96
CA SER A 978 19.84 -44.77 -10.55
C SER A 978 21.17 -44.03 -10.54
N VAL A 979 21.22 -42.78 -11.02
CA VAL A 979 22.42 -41.94 -11.00
C VAL A 979 22.76 -41.50 -9.58
N GLU A 980 24.03 -41.66 -9.22
CA GLU A 980 24.60 -41.17 -7.97
C GLU A 980 25.43 -39.92 -8.26
N PHE A 981 24.99 -38.78 -7.70
CA PHE A 981 25.63 -37.50 -7.91
C PHE A 981 26.80 -37.30 -6.93
N PRO A 982 27.94 -36.75 -7.37
CA PRO A 982 29.04 -36.39 -6.48
C PRO A 982 28.57 -35.46 -5.34
N ALA A 983 29.21 -35.60 -4.18
CA ALA A 983 28.91 -34.78 -3.01
C ALA A 983 29.07 -33.27 -3.25
N ASP A 984 29.92 -32.88 -4.21
CA ASP A 984 30.06 -31.50 -4.67
C ASP A 984 28.76 -30.97 -5.30
N VAL A 985 28.23 -31.64 -6.34
CA VAL A 985 26.94 -31.32 -6.97
C VAL A 985 25.82 -31.32 -5.92
N CYS A 986 25.79 -32.33 -5.04
CA CYS A 986 24.82 -32.43 -3.96
C CYS A 986 24.84 -31.22 -3.02
N SER A 987 26.00 -30.58 -2.80
CA SER A 987 26.11 -29.39 -1.98
C SER A 987 25.53 -28.13 -2.65
N ARG A 988 25.51 -28.09 -3.98
CA ARG A 988 25.15 -26.92 -4.82
C ARG A 988 23.67 -26.90 -5.22
N VAL A 989 23.00 -28.04 -5.30
CA VAL A 989 21.59 -28.18 -5.72
C VAL A 989 20.66 -28.64 -4.58
N THR A 990 19.36 -28.41 -4.72
CA THR A 990 18.32 -29.03 -3.88
C THR A 990 17.66 -30.19 -4.64
N PHE A 991 17.77 -31.43 -4.15
CA PHE A 991 17.12 -32.56 -4.81
C PHE A 991 15.61 -32.58 -4.58
N VAL A 992 14.85 -32.88 -5.64
CA VAL A 992 13.41 -33.14 -5.55
C VAL A 992 13.09 -34.43 -6.31
N ASN A 993 12.69 -35.46 -5.58
CA ASN A 993 12.47 -36.81 -6.10
C ASN A 993 10.98 -37.07 -6.39
N PHE A 994 10.64 -37.19 -7.68
CA PHE A 994 9.30 -37.54 -8.19
C PHE A 994 9.14 -39.03 -8.52
N THR A 995 10.11 -39.88 -8.15
CA THR A 995 9.98 -41.34 -8.34
C THR A 995 8.71 -41.84 -7.65
N THR A 996 7.81 -42.45 -8.42
CA THR A 996 6.47 -42.77 -7.95
C THR A 996 6.50 -43.85 -6.86
N THR A 997 6.14 -43.49 -5.63
CA THR A 997 6.06 -44.43 -4.51
C THR A 997 4.79 -45.29 -4.61
N ARG A 998 4.72 -46.39 -3.85
CA ARG A 998 3.51 -47.22 -3.77
C ARG A 998 2.28 -46.42 -3.34
N ALA A 999 2.42 -45.55 -2.33
CA ALA A 999 1.31 -44.75 -1.78
C ALA A 999 0.87 -43.65 -2.77
N SER A 1000 1.83 -42.99 -3.43
CA SER A 1000 1.56 -42.03 -4.50
C SER A 1000 0.81 -42.68 -5.67
N LEU A 1001 1.29 -43.82 -6.18
CA LEU A 1001 0.63 -44.56 -7.26
C LEU A 1001 -0.78 -45.03 -6.89
N GLU A 1002 -0.97 -45.49 -5.65
CA GLU A 1002 -2.27 -45.92 -5.13
C GLU A 1002 -3.29 -44.77 -5.12
N THR A 1003 -2.91 -43.60 -4.59
CA THR A 1003 -3.73 -42.38 -4.60
C THR A 1003 -4.01 -41.88 -6.01
N GLN A 1004 -3.00 -41.84 -6.89
CA GLN A 1004 -3.16 -41.42 -8.29
C GLN A 1004 -4.09 -42.37 -9.08
N CYS A 1005 -3.93 -43.69 -8.93
CA CYS A 1005 -4.83 -44.67 -9.53
C CYS A 1005 -6.27 -44.53 -8.99
N LEU A 1006 -6.45 -44.32 -7.69
CA LEU A 1006 -7.77 -44.12 -7.08
C LEU A 1006 -8.46 -42.86 -7.64
N HIS A 1007 -7.73 -41.77 -7.85
CA HIS A 1007 -8.25 -40.56 -8.52
C HIS A 1007 -8.62 -40.83 -9.99
N GLN A 1008 -7.76 -41.52 -10.75
CA GLN A 1008 -8.01 -41.86 -12.15
C GLN A 1008 -9.25 -42.75 -12.30
N VAL A 1009 -9.41 -43.75 -11.42
CA VAL A 1009 -10.60 -44.63 -11.35
C VAL A 1009 -11.86 -43.85 -10.98
N LEU A 1010 -11.80 -42.98 -9.96
CA LEU A 1010 -12.95 -42.18 -9.56
C LEU A 1010 -13.46 -41.33 -10.75
N ARG A 1011 -12.54 -40.75 -11.51
CA ARG A 1011 -12.81 -39.97 -12.71
C ARG A 1011 -13.44 -40.79 -13.85
N SER A 1012 -13.13 -42.08 -13.98
CA SER A 1012 -13.72 -42.96 -15.02
C SER A 1012 -15.03 -43.62 -14.60
N GLU A 1013 -15.12 -44.13 -13.38
CA GLU A 1013 -16.30 -44.84 -12.85
C GLU A 1013 -17.41 -43.90 -12.39
N ARG A 1014 -17.02 -42.79 -11.75
CA ARG A 1014 -17.93 -41.80 -11.16
C ARG A 1014 -17.52 -40.37 -11.53
N PRO A 1015 -17.49 -40.03 -12.84
CA PRO A 1015 -17.20 -38.66 -13.29
C PRO A 1015 -18.15 -37.63 -12.69
N ASP A 1016 -19.38 -38.03 -12.32
CA ASP A 1016 -20.34 -37.15 -11.65
C ASP A 1016 -19.93 -36.84 -10.20
N THR A 1017 -19.36 -37.82 -9.48
CA THR A 1017 -18.86 -37.67 -8.11
C THR A 1017 -17.50 -36.98 -8.09
N ASP A 1018 -16.58 -37.33 -8.99
CA ASP A 1018 -15.29 -36.62 -9.15
C ASP A 1018 -15.51 -35.16 -9.50
N LYS A 1019 -16.40 -34.86 -10.47
CA LYS A 1019 -16.75 -33.48 -10.80
C LYS A 1019 -17.35 -32.74 -9.59
N LYS A 1020 -18.33 -33.32 -8.88
CA LYS A 1020 -18.88 -32.72 -7.65
C LYS A 1020 -17.80 -32.49 -6.58
N ARG A 1021 -16.88 -33.44 -6.37
CA ARG A 1021 -15.76 -33.32 -5.41
C ARG A 1021 -14.86 -32.16 -5.80
N ASN A 1022 -14.47 -32.05 -7.08
CA ASN A 1022 -13.60 -30.99 -7.58
C ASN A 1022 -14.30 -29.62 -7.56
N ASP A 1023 -15.58 -29.54 -7.94
CA ASP A 1023 -16.39 -28.33 -7.86
C ASP A 1023 -16.56 -27.86 -6.39
N LEU A 1024 -16.83 -28.78 -5.45
CA LEU A 1024 -16.91 -28.47 -4.01
C LEU A 1024 -15.56 -28.04 -3.42
N LEU A 1025 -14.46 -28.66 -3.81
CA LEU A 1025 -13.10 -28.25 -3.41
C LEU A 1025 -12.77 -26.83 -3.89
N LYS A 1026 -13.11 -26.51 -5.15
CA LYS A 1026 -12.92 -25.19 -5.74
C LYS A 1026 -13.76 -24.14 -5.03
N LEU A 1027 -15.06 -24.40 -4.84
CA LEU A 1027 -15.96 -23.52 -4.08
C LEU A 1027 -15.51 -23.32 -2.64
N GLN A 1028 -14.99 -24.36 -1.97
CA GLN A 1028 -14.46 -24.23 -0.61
C GLN A 1028 -13.22 -23.31 -0.57
N GLY A 1029 -12.31 -23.43 -1.53
CA GLY A 1029 -11.16 -22.52 -1.68
C GLY A 1029 -11.62 -21.08 -1.92
N GLU A 1030 -12.49 -20.88 -2.92
CA GLU A 1030 -13.07 -19.58 -3.26
C GLU A 1030 -13.79 -18.94 -2.06
N PHE A 1031 -14.55 -19.70 -1.27
CA PHE A 1031 -15.21 -19.18 -0.07
C PHE A 1031 -14.23 -18.86 1.06
N ALA A 1032 -13.18 -19.66 1.27
CA ALA A 1032 -12.16 -19.35 2.29
C ALA A 1032 -11.41 -18.05 1.96
N VAL A 1033 -10.98 -17.89 0.70
CA VAL A 1033 -10.32 -16.67 0.20
C VAL A 1033 -11.28 -15.48 0.24
N ARG A 1034 -12.55 -15.66 -0.15
CA ARG A 1034 -13.57 -14.60 -0.07
C ARG A 1034 -13.86 -14.18 1.36
N LEU A 1035 -13.87 -15.09 2.33
CA LEU A 1035 -14.01 -14.76 3.75
C LEU A 1035 -12.84 -13.91 4.24
N GLN A 1036 -11.59 -14.36 4.05
CA GLN A 1036 -10.42 -13.59 4.47
C GLN A 1036 -10.37 -12.22 3.78
N HIS A 1037 -10.78 -12.13 2.51
CA HIS A 1037 -10.88 -10.84 1.80
C HIS A 1037 -12.00 -9.95 2.36
N LEU A 1038 -13.17 -10.50 2.70
CA LEU A 1038 -14.26 -9.73 3.31
C LEU A 1038 -13.91 -9.28 4.74
N GLU A 1039 -13.21 -10.08 5.52
CA GLU A 1039 -12.68 -9.71 6.84
C GLU A 1039 -11.65 -8.58 6.72
N LYS A 1040 -10.67 -8.70 5.81
CA LYS A 1040 -9.71 -7.63 5.52
C LYS A 1040 -10.38 -6.37 4.97
N ALA A 1041 -11.42 -6.49 4.13
CA ALA A 1041 -12.20 -5.35 3.66
C ALA A 1041 -13.01 -4.68 4.77
N LEU A 1042 -13.58 -5.45 5.71
CA LEU A 1042 -14.30 -4.94 6.88
C LEU A 1042 -13.35 -4.18 7.83
N LEU A 1043 -12.17 -4.75 8.10
CA LEU A 1043 -11.10 -4.11 8.87
C LEU A 1043 -10.55 -2.86 8.16
N ASN A 1044 -10.41 -2.88 6.84
CA ASN A 1044 -9.94 -1.71 6.08
C ASN A 1044 -10.98 -0.60 6.05
N ALA A 1045 -12.27 -0.89 5.80
CA ALA A 1045 -13.34 0.11 5.89
C ALA A 1045 -13.42 0.74 7.29
N LEU A 1046 -13.21 -0.06 8.34
CA LEU A 1046 -13.10 0.43 9.71
C LEU A 1046 -11.85 1.30 9.91
N ASN A 1047 -10.69 0.91 9.37
CA ASN A 1047 -9.43 1.63 9.50
C ASN A 1047 -9.36 2.94 8.67
N GLU A 1048 -9.92 2.96 7.46
CA GLU A 1048 -9.97 4.12 6.55
C GLU A 1048 -10.89 5.24 7.03
N SER A 1049 -11.85 4.93 7.93
CA SER A 1049 -12.70 5.94 8.56
C SER A 1049 -11.87 6.90 9.45
N ASN A 1050 -11.53 8.06 8.87
CA ASN A 1050 -10.81 9.14 9.54
C ASN A 1050 -11.80 10.10 10.23
N GLY A 1051 -12.30 9.70 11.40
CA GLY A 1051 -13.23 10.50 12.19
C GLY A 1051 -14.08 9.65 13.13
N LYS A 1052 -15.20 10.20 13.59
CA LYS A 1052 -16.22 9.42 14.29
C LYS A 1052 -16.97 8.55 13.29
N ILE A 1053 -16.89 7.23 13.46
CA ILE A 1053 -17.62 6.24 12.64
C ILE A 1053 -19.13 6.52 12.59
N LEU A 1054 -19.67 7.19 13.62
CA LEU A 1054 -21.08 7.52 13.77
C LEU A 1054 -21.57 8.72 12.92
N ASP A 1055 -20.66 9.46 12.28
CA ASP A 1055 -21.00 10.63 11.45
C ASP A 1055 -20.94 10.34 9.94
N ASP A 1056 -20.43 9.18 9.50
CA ASP A 1056 -20.40 8.77 8.09
C ASP A 1056 -21.38 7.62 7.80
N ASP A 1057 -22.52 8.00 7.24
CA ASP A 1057 -23.60 7.11 6.82
C ASP A 1057 -23.17 6.04 5.80
N SER A 1058 -22.21 6.38 4.93
CA SER A 1058 -21.75 5.50 3.84
C SER A 1058 -20.88 4.36 4.39
N VAL A 1059 -20.03 4.66 5.38
CA VAL A 1059 -19.20 3.65 6.07
C VAL A 1059 -20.09 2.64 6.78
N ILE A 1060 -21.12 3.10 7.51
CA ILE A 1060 -22.05 2.21 8.23
C ILE A 1060 -22.78 1.27 7.25
N ALA A 1061 -23.30 1.80 6.14
CA ALA A 1061 -23.96 0.99 5.12
C ALA A 1061 -23.01 -0.01 4.42
N ALA A 1062 -21.75 0.38 4.20
CA ALA A 1062 -20.72 -0.50 3.66
C ALA A 1062 -20.36 -1.64 4.63
N LEU A 1063 -20.20 -1.34 5.94
CA LEU A 1063 -19.92 -2.34 6.98
C LEU A 1063 -21.07 -3.36 7.11
N GLU A 1064 -22.33 -2.91 7.14
CA GLU A 1064 -23.48 -3.82 7.18
C GLU A 1064 -23.58 -4.70 5.92
N LYS A 1065 -23.27 -4.16 4.73
CA LYS A 1065 -23.22 -4.94 3.50
C LYS A 1065 -22.11 -5.98 3.51
N LEU A 1066 -20.87 -5.59 3.83
CA LEU A 1066 -19.71 -6.49 3.89
C LEU A 1066 -19.93 -7.63 4.90
N LYS A 1067 -20.53 -7.32 6.05
CA LYS A 1067 -20.90 -8.32 7.05
C LYS A 1067 -21.96 -9.29 6.53
N ASN A 1068 -23.03 -8.81 5.90
CA ASN A 1068 -24.08 -9.68 5.36
C ASN A 1068 -23.52 -10.62 4.28
N GLU A 1069 -22.63 -10.14 3.42
CA GLU A 1069 -21.88 -10.99 2.48
C GLU A 1069 -21.02 -12.02 3.23
N ALA A 1070 -20.29 -11.64 4.28
CA ALA A 1070 -19.43 -12.55 5.05
C ALA A 1070 -20.24 -13.65 5.74
N GLN A 1071 -21.39 -13.33 6.35
CA GLN A 1071 -22.27 -14.31 6.97
C GLN A 1071 -22.89 -15.28 5.95
N GLU A 1072 -23.27 -14.79 4.77
CA GLU A 1072 -23.80 -15.65 3.70
C GLU A 1072 -22.72 -16.60 3.16
N VAL A 1073 -21.49 -16.11 2.94
CA VAL A 1073 -20.35 -16.93 2.50
C VAL A 1073 -19.95 -17.94 3.58
N ALA A 1074 -19.94 -17.56 4.87
CA ALA A 1074 -19.64 -18.47 5.97
C ALA A 1074 -20.64 -19.62 6.04
N LYS A 1075 -21.94 -19.33 5.91
CA LYS A 1075 -23.00 -20.35 5.84
C LYS A 1075 -22.83 -21.27 4.62
N LYS A 1076 -22.60 -20.70 3.43
CA LYS A 1076 -22.33 -21.47 2.20
C LYS A 1076 -21.08 -22.35 2.31
N SER A 1077 -20.04 -21.87 2.98
CA SER A 1077 -18.81 -22.62 3.26
C SER A 1077 -19.09 -23.83 4.17
N ALA A 1078 -19.83 -23.65 5.27
CA ALA A 1078 -20.23 -24.73 6.17
C ALA A 1078 -21.11 -25.79 5.46
N GLU A 1079 -22.08 -25.37 4.64
CA GLU A 1079 -22.88 -26.27 3.82
C GLU A 1079 -22.03 -27.05 2.79
N THR A 1080 -21.05 -26.39 2.19
CA THR A 1080 -20.10 -26.98 1.22
C THR A 1080 -19.19 -28.00 1.89
N MET A 1081 -18.68 -27.72 3.10
CA MET A 1081 -17.88 -28.62 3.91
C MET A 1081 -18.65 -29.90 4.27
N ASN A 1082 -19.91 -29.78 4.68
CA ASN A 1082 -20.77 -30.93 4.99
C ASN A 1082 -21.06 -31.79 3.73
N ARG A 1083 -21.31 -31.15 2.58
CA ARG A 1083 -21.44 -31.85 1.28
C ARG A 1083 -20.14 -32.55 0.86
N ARG A 1084 -18.97 -31.94 1.11
CA ARG A 1084 -17.66 -32.55 0.87
C ARG A 1084 -17.46 -33.78 1.75
N TRP A 1085 -17.84 -33.74 3.03
CA TRP A 1085 -17.74 -34.88 3.94
C TRP A 1085 -18.55 -36.09 3.41
N ILE A 1086 -19.82 -35.89 3.05
CA ILE A 1086 -20.67 -36.92 2.43
C ILE A 1086 -20.05 -37.48 1.13
N CYS A 1087 -19.43 -36.62 0.31
CA CYS A 1087 -18.75 -37.03 -0.92
C CYS A 1087 -17.45 -37.82 -0.67
N ASN A 1088 -16.80 -37.57 0.48
CA ASN A 1088 -15.60 -38.30 0.91
C ASN A 1088 -15.95 -39.64 1.58
N ASP A 1089 -17.13 -39.74 2.21
CA ASP A 1089 -17.67 -40.99 2.76
C ASP A 1089 -17.95 -42.00 1.64
N VAL A 1090 -18.60 -41.54 0.56
CA VAL A 1090 -18.78 -42.31 -0.70
C VAL A 1090 -17.44 -42.70 -1.36
N TRP A 1091 -16.36 -41.95 -1.09
CA TRP A 1091 -15.01 -42.27 -1.57
C TRP A 1091 -14.34 -43.34 -0.70
N MET A 1092 -14.55 -43.31 0.62
CA MET A 1092 -14.11 -44.39 1.53
C MET A 1092 -14.84 -45.72 1.26
N ASP A 1093 -16.11 -45.70 0.84
CA ASP A 1093 -16.85 -46.89 0.41
C ASP A 1093 -16.22 -47.60 -0.82
N ILE A 1094 -15.40 -46.90 -1.61
CA ILE A 1094 -14.74 -47.44 -2.81
C ILE A 1094 -13.36 -48.06 -2.48
N LEU A 1095 -12.66 -47.58 -1.45
CA LEU A 1095 -11.34 -48.09 -1.05
C LEU A 1095 -11.27 -49.62 -0.89
N PRO A 1096 -12.22 -50.30 -0.18
CA PRO A 1096 -12.17 -51.75 0.04
C PRO A 1096 -12.22 -52.61 -1.23
N CYS A 1097 -12.67 -52.06 -2.36
CA CYS A 1097 -12.64 -52.76 -3.65
C CYS A 1097 -11.21 -52.81 -4.26
N PHE A 1098 -10.30 -51.95 -3.80
CA PHE A 1098 -8.94 -51.80 -4.35
C PHE A 1098 -7.82 -52.48 -3.55
N ASP A 1099 -8.09 -53.05 -2.37
CA ASP A 1099 -7.09 -53.84 -1.61
C ASP A 1099 -6.62 -55.13 -2.33
N ARG A 1100 -7.41 -55.63 -3.29
CA ARG A 1100 -7.11 -56.87 -4.04
C ARG A 1100 -6.21 -56.67 -5.29
N PRO A 1101 -6.39 -55.64 -6.15
CA PRO A 1101 -5.47 -55.39 -7.27
C PRO A 1101 -4.04 -55.06 -6.82
N GLN A 1102 -3.86 -54.56 -5.60
CA GLN A 1102 -2.53 -54.28 -5.01
C GLN A 1102 -1.56 -55.48 -5.11
N LEU A 1103 -2.01 -56.74 -5.05
CA LEU A 1103 -1.10 -57.90 -5.15
C LEU A 1103 -0.57 -58.14 -6.57
N GLY A 1104 -1.38 -57.86 -7.60
CA GLY A 1104 -0.97 -57.96 -9.00
C GLY A 1104 -0.01 -56.83 -9.41
N LEU A 1105 -0.29 -55.60 -8.95
CA LEU A 1105 0.58 -54.44 -9.13
C LEU A 1105 1.90 -54.57 -8.34
N LYS A 1106 1.87 -55.11 -7.11
CA LYS A 1106 3.09 -55.47 -6.36
C LYS A 1106 3.99 -56.41 -7.16
N LEU A 1107 3.44 -57.45 -7.78
CA LEU A 1107 4.22 -58.41 -8.57
C LEU A 1107 4.77 -57.83 -9.88
N ALA A 1108 4.10 -56.84 -10.47
CA ALA A 1108 4.62 -56.09 -11.62
C ALA A 1108 5.82 -55.20 -11.21
N LEU A 1109 5.69 -54.45 -10.12
CA LEU A 1109 6.72 -53.51 -9.63
C LEU A 1109 7.93 -54.18 -8.97
N LEU A 1110 7.83 -55.45 -8.55
CA LEU A 1110 8.93 -56.20 -7.91
C LEU A 1110 9.95 -56.80 -8.91
N SER A 1111 9.84 -56.51 -10.21
CA SER A 1111 10.76 -57.02 -11.24
C SER A 1111 11.64 -55.88 -11.79
N PRO A 1112 12.97 -55.90 -11.61
CA PRO A 1112 13.86 -54.83 -12.11
C PRO A 1112 13.91 -54.64 -13.63
N ARG A 1113 13.26 -55.54 -14.41
CA ARG A 1113 13.08 -55.40 -15.86
C ARG A 1113 11.70 -54.86 -16.26
N PHE A 1114 10.81 -54.61 -15.29
CA PHE A 1114 9.47 -54.09 -15.53
C PHE A 1114 9.45 -52.56 -15.62
N ASP A 1115 10.31 -51.87 -14.87
CA ASP A 1115 10.35 -50.40 -14.77
C ASP A 1115 10.40 -49.73 -16.16
N ALA A 1116 11.44 -49.99 -16.95
CA ALA A 1116 11.66 -49.36 -18.25
C ALA A 1116 10.54 -49.60 -19.29
N LEU A 1117 9.66 -50.58 -19.07
CA LEU A 1117 8.54 -50.91 -19.97
C LEU A 1117 7.19 -50.41 -19.45
N VAL A 1118 6.99 -50.30 -18.14
CA VAL A 1118 5.77 -49.74 -17.55
C VAL A 1118 5.78 -48.22 -17.60
N TYR A 1119 6.91 -47.56 -17.29
CA TYR A 1119 7.03 -46.10 -17.44
C TYR A 1119 6.70 -45.66 -18.88
N LYS A 1120 7.12 -46.44 -19.88
CA LYS A 1120 6.85 -46.19 -21.31
C LYS A 1120 5.42 -46.50 -21.77
N HIS A 1121 4.53 -46.92 -20.87
CA HIS A 1121 3.08 -47.12 -21.12
C HIS A 1121 2.20 -46.23 -20.23
N PHE A 1122 2.76 -45.60 -19.20
CA PHE A 1122 2.08 -44.59 -18.38
C PHE A 1122 2.36 -43.14 -18.82
N ASP A 1123 3.22 -42.95 -19.82
CA ASP A 1123 3.37 -41.69 -20.55
C ASP A 1123 2.01 -41.23 -21.11
N GLY A 1124 1.62 -39.98 -20.82
CA GLY A 1124 0.24 -39.46 -20.88
C GLY A 1124 -0.41 -39.40 -22.27
N LYS A 1125 0.31 -39.83 -23.31
CA LYS A 1125 -0.16 -39.92 -24.70
C LYS A 1125 -0.77 -41.28 -25.05
N SER A 1126 -0.44 -42.35 -24.34
CA SER A 1126 -1.23 -43.58 -24.39
C SER A 1126 -2.44 -43.44 -23.48
N GLU A 1127 -3.59 -43.08 -24.07
CA GLU A 1127 -4.87 -43.39 -23.45
C GLU A 1127 -4.85 -44.85 -22.97
N LEU A 1128 -5.36 -45.14 -21.76
CA LEU A 1128 -5.70 -46.52 -21.42
C LEU A 1128 -6.86 -46.96 -22.32
N THR A 1129 -6.52 -47.48 -23.51
CA THR A 1129 -7.42 -48.20 -24.41
C THR A 1129 -8.02 -49.43 -23.70
N ILE A 1130 -7.41 -49.85 -22.58
CA ILE A 1130 -7.88 -50.87 -21.64
C ILE A 1130 -9.14 -50.43 -20.86
N TRP A 1131 -9.37 -49.11 -20.67
CA TRP A 1131 -10.53 -48.57 -19.92
C TRP A 1131 -11.67 -48.03 -20.81
N LYS A 1132 -11.48 -47.92 -22.13
CA LYS A 1132 -12.56 -47.54 -23.06
C LYS A 1132 -13.45 -48.76 -23.39
N GLY A 1133 -14.47 -49.04 -22.56
CA GLY A 1133 -15.60 -49.84 -23.06
C GLY A 1133 -16.52 -50.62 -22.11
N SER A 1134 -17.22 -49.96 -21.17
CA SER A 1134 -18.62 -50.31 -20.84
C SER A 1134 -19.28 -49.30 -19.90
N LYS A 1135 -20.57 -48.99 -20.10
CA LYS A 1135 -21.39 -48.31 -19.07
C LYS A 1135 -21.81 -49.35 -18.02
N PHE A 1136 -21.54 -49.10 -16.73
CA PHE A 1136 -21.71 -50.09 -15.67
C PHE A 1136 -23.02 -49.96 -14.87
N ALA A 1137 -23.52 -51.10 -14.38
CA ALA A 1137 -24.68 -51.21 -13.49
C ALA A 1137 -24.47 -52.29 -12.39
N ARG A 1138 -23.80 -51.87 -11.30
CA ARG A 1138 -23.76 -52.43 -9.92
C ARG A 1138 -23.95 -53.95 -9.69
N THR A 1139 -22.92 -54.61 -9.13
CA THR A 1139 -22.99 -55.56 -7.99
C THR A 1139 -21.59 -55.93 -7.49
N LYS A 1140 -21.39 -56.18 -6.18
CA LYS A 1140 -20.06 -56.46 -5.57
C LYS A 1140 -19.29 -57.65 -6.17
N ASP A 1141 -19.97 -58.63 -6.76
CA ASP A 1141 -19.31 -59.77 -7.43
C ASP A 1141 -18.83 -59.45 -8.86
N GLN A 1142 -19.40 -58.42 -9.50
CA GLN A 1142 -18.97 -57.99 -10.84
C GLN A 1142 -17.64 -57.23 -10.79
N ASP A 1143 -17.42 -56.40 -9.76
CA ASP A 1143 -16.17 -55.69 -9.51
C ASP A 1143 -14.99 -56.67 -9.45
N ARG A 1144 -15.20 -57.83 -8.80
CA ARG A 1144 -14.20 -58.89 -8.66
C ARG A 1144 -13.83 -59.55 -9.99
N ASN A 1145 -14.80 -59.78 -10.88
CA ASN A 1145 -14.58 -60.31 -12.23
C ASN A 1145 -13.92 -59.30 -13.17
N TYR A 1146 -14.26 -58.01 -13.06
CA TYR A 1146 -13.60 -56.95 -13.82
C TYR A 1146 -12.11 -56.88 -13.50
N LEU A 1147 -11.77 -57.00 -12.21
CA LEU A 1147 -10.41 -57.00 -11.70
C LEU A 1147 -9.55 -58.13 -12.29
N TYR A 1148 -10.08 -59.36 -12.34
CA TYR A 1148 -9.42 -60.48 -13.01
C TYR A 1148 -9.18 -60.22 -14.49
N LYS A 1149 -10.16 -59.62 -15.18
CA LYS A 1149 -10.08 -59.31 -16.61
C LYS A 1149 -9.08 -58.19 -16.91
N TRP A 1150 -8.94 -57.21 -16.02
CA TRP A 1150 -7.92 -56.15 -16.11
C TRP A 1150 -6.50 -56.72 -15.94
N VAL A 1151 -6.28 -57.55 -14.91
CA VAL A 1151 -5.00 -58.25 -14.70
C VAL A 1151 -4.69 -59.19 -15.88
N GLU A 1152 -5.70 -59.88 -16.42
CA GLU A 1152 -5.53 -60.74 -17.59
C GLU A 1152 -5.14 -59.98 -18.87
N ASN A 1153 -5.73 -58.80 -19.10
CA ASN A 1153 -5.38 -57.93 -20.23
C ASN A 1153 -3.96 -57.35 -20.08
N LEU A 1154 -3.58 -56.93 -18.88
CA LEU A 1154 -2.23 -56.44 -18.59
C LEU A 1154 -1.18 -57.54 -18.83
N CYS A 1155 -1.44 -58.74 -18.31
CA CYS A 1155 -0.61 -59.93 -18.53
C CYS A 1155 -0.56 -60.34 -20.02
N HIS A 1156 -1.66 -60.25 -20.76
CA HIS A 1156 -1.68 -60.53 -22.20
C HIS A 1156 -0.85 -59.52 -23.00
N SER A 1157 -0.95 -58.23 -22.68
CA SER A 1157 -0.15 -57.19 -23.33
C SER A 1157 1.35 -57.43 -23.09
N HIS A 1158 1.74 -57.66 -21.84
CA HIS A 1158 3.13 -57.95 -21.47
C HIS A 1158 3.65 -59.28 -22.05
N CYS A 1159 2.80 -60.31 -22.16
CA CYS A 1159 3.16 -61.56 -22.82
C CYS A 1159 3.32 -61.44 -24.36
N ARG A 1160 3.00 -60.29 -24.98
CA ARG A 1160 3.32 -60.02 -26.40
C ARG A 1160 4.75 -59.50 -26.59
N THR A 1161 5.32 -58.81 -25.61
CA THR A 1161 6.66 -58.19 -25.71
C THR A 1161 7.80 -59.05 -25.16
N VAL A 1162 7.51 -60.09 -24.35
CA VAL A 1162 8.53 -60.89 -23.64
C VAL A 1162 8.78 -62.27 -24.29
N ARG A 1163 10.06 -62.70 -24.35
CA ARG A 1163 10.48 -64.02 -24.90
C ARG A 1163 9.97 -65.20 -24.03
N CYS A 1164 9.72 -66.35 -24.65
CA CYS A 1164 9.01 -67.49 -24.05
C CYS A 1164 9.50 -67.98 -22.67
N PRO A 1165 10.81 -68.08 -22.34
CA PRO A 1165 11.24 -68.58 -21.02
C PRO A 1165 10.72 -67.76 -19.84
N ALA A 1166 10.60 -66.44 -20.01
CA ALA A 1166 10.10 -65.55 -18.97
C ALA A 1166 8.56 -65.57 -18.84
N LYS A 1167 7.83 -66.03 -19.87
CA LYS A 1167 6.37 -66.26 -19.77
C LYS A 1167 6.06 -67.35 -18.74
N SER A 1168 6.91 -68.35 -18.61
CA SER A 1168 6.79 -69.44 -17.63
C SER A 1168 6.94 -68.93 -16.20
N VAL A 1169 7.90 -68.04 -15.96
CA VAL A 1169 8.14 -67.40 -14.65
C VAL A 1169 6.97 -66.49 -14.26
N LEU A 1170 6.50 -65.65 -15.19
CA LEU A 1170 5.30 -64.83 -14.99
C LEU A 1170 4.05 -65.68 -14.69
N SER A 1171 3.91 -66.84 -15.35
CA SER A 1171 2.81 -67.78 -15.10
C SER A 1171 2.92 -68.48 -13.73
N ALA A 1172 4.13 -68.78 -13.25
CA ALA A 1172 4.35 -69.31 -11.90
C ALA A 1172 4.03 -68.27 -10.82
N LEU A 1173 4.43 -67.01 -11.03
CA LEU A 1173 4.08 -65.89 -10.16
C LEU A 1173 2.55 -65.67 -10.12
N ARG A 1174 1.86 -65.73 -11.26
CA ARG A 1174 0.38 -65.70 -11.39
C ARG A 1174 -0.33 -66.79 -10.56
N LEU A 1175 0.26 -67.98 -10.45
CA LEU A 1175 -0.28 -69.08 -9.64
C LEU A 1175 -0.12 -68.84 -8.14
N SER A 1176 1.02 -68.27 -7.69
CA SER A 1176 1.23 -67.95 -6.27
C SER A 1176 0.24 -66.92 -5.72
N THR A 1177 -0.29 -66.05 -6.59
CA THR A 1177 -1.23 -64.97 -6.25
C THR A 1177 -2.68 -65.44 -6.06
N LEU A 1178 -3.04 -66.61 -6.61
CA LEU A 1178 -4.41 -67.12 -6.66
C LEU A 1178 -4.76 -68.06 -5.49
N ILE A 1179 -3.78 -68.44 -4.67
CA ILE A 1179 -3.95 -69.43 -3.61
C ILE A 1179 -4.10 -68.71 -2.26
N THR A 1180 -5.22 -68.98 -1.57
CA THR A 1180 -5.50 -68.49 -0.21
C THR A 1180 -4.46 -68.97 0.82
N PRO A 1181 -4.25 -68.27 1.95
CA PRO A 1181 -3.12 -68.46 2.86
C PRO A 1181 -3.21 -69.71 3.77
N SER A 1182 -3.53 -70.88 3.19
CA SER A 1182 -3.81 -72.12 3.92
C SER A 1182 -3.31 -73.38 3.21
N SER A 1183 -2.06 -73.38 2.72
CA SER A 1183 -1.28 -74.61 2.49
C SER A 1183 0.22 -74.31 2.34
N ARG A 1184 1.07 -75.03 3.08
CA ARG A 1184 2.54 -75.00 2.91
C ARG A 1184 2.95 -76.16 2.00
N PHE A 1185 3.78 -75.90 1.01
CA PHE A 1185 4.49 -76.93 0.24
C PHE A 1185 6.00 -76.69 0.25
N PHE A 1186 6.75 -77.78 0.23
CA PHE A 1186 8.22 -77.82 0.29
C PHE A 1186 8.73 -78.44 -1.02
N VAL A 1187 9.75 -77.86 -1.64
CA VAL A 1187 10.35 -78.38 -2.90
C VAL A 1187 11.86 -78.50 -2.72
N PRO A 1188 12.49 -79.67 -2.98
CA PRO A 1188 13.90 -79.87 -2.69
C PRO A 1188 14.85 -79.40 -3.80
N ILE A 1189 16.05 -78.98 -3.38
CA ILE A 1189 17.14 -78.47 -4.23
C ILE A 1189 17.88 -79.65 -4.88
N THR A 1190 17.36 -80.20 -5.99
CA THR A 1190 18.04 -81.28 -6.75
C THR A 1190 17.95 -81.16 -8.28
N LYS A 1191 17.49 -80.02 -8.83
CA LYS A 1191 17.36 -79.80 -10.29
C LYS A 1191 17.97 -78.51 -10.84
N LEU A 1192 19.09 -78.05 -10.25
CA LEU A 1192 19.96 -77.05 -10.84
C LEU A 1192 21.34 -77.66 -11.13
N SER A 1193 21.43 -78.44 -12.21
CA SER A 1193 22.71 -78.88 -12.74
C SER A 1193 22.64 -79.18 -14.25
N THR A 1194 23.71 -78.79 -14.94
CA THR A 1194 24.11 -79.10 -16.33
C THR A 1194 23.56 -78.26 -17.50
N LYS A 1195 24.54 -77.87 -18.35
CA LYS A 1195 24.51 -77.49 -19.78
C LYS A 1195 24.30 -76.02 -20.18
N GLU A 1196 25.44 -75.33 -20.18
CA GLU A 1196 26.18 -74.89 -21.39
C GLU A 1196 25.41 -74.18 -22.52
N ALA A 1197 25.91 -72.99 -22.87
CA ALA A 1197 25.63 -72.28 -24.11
C ALA A 1197 26.91 -72.23 -24.99
N PRO A 1198 26.75 -72.08 -26.31
CA PRO A 1198 27.69 -71.29 -27.10
C PRO A 1198 27.00 -70.16 -27.88
N SER A 1199 27.70 -69.00 -27.92
CA SER A 1199 27.47 -67.77 -28.72
C SER A 1199 26.05 -67.19 -28.75
#